data_AF-A0A834H6L6-F1
#
_entry.id   AF-A0A834H6L6-F1
#
_cell.length_a   1.000
_cell.length_b   1.000
_cell.length_c   1.000
_cell.angle_alpha   90.00
_cell.angle_beta   90.00
_cell.angle_gamma   90.00
#
_symmetry.space_group_name_H-M   'P 1'
#
loop_
_entity.id
_entity.type
_entity.pdbx_description
1 polymer ?
#
loop_
_entity_poly.entity_id
_entity_poly.type
_entity_poly.pdbx_seq_one_letter_code
_entity_poly.pdbx_strand_id
1 'polypeptide(L)'
;MGLSNAMKLVLLLTLFTIATTLAIQIASESGPDSDVGIPSKNISSPGGERSLLQRLLKEKHHRKGRRHRGRKLRPRRHGGQRPRLTAEEPVGKAAAVVAQDGSGNFPNIMAALDASLKRGGDGRFVIHIKSGVYSEHVVVTEAMKNVMFTGDGMGKTIITGSLSIGGGRGTSKSATVIIKGDGFVARDITFRNTAGPEKQQAPAITSSAPHLAFFRCGFEGYQDTIVAMRGQQFFKECDIYGTVDFVCGDAAAIFQDCNLRLRRSPGRTITIAASSRNSANSPTGFVFQNCRVTAEPELSQVIGTHKIYLGRPWQSFARTIYIQNDFDVPIQAQGWMPWEKRPDGADANTVYYREYRNRGIGSSTGGRVKWPGYRVMDSNEASQFTVANLIQGHTWLPSTGVPFNAALFTIATALAIEFASPADSNDATPSRNVSSPEGERSLLQQMLRGRRRRGRRPRGLAGMRRAGRRRGRRAPVVVAQDGSGNFPTIKAALDASLRRKGVGRFVIHIKAGVYREVIVVDERMKNIRFTGDGIGRTIITGSNHKASRRGFLVRGDGFVARDLTFQNTNRLKQAPAITIDAPRSAFYRVGFDGYQDTIFLQSGQQFFKECDVYGTVDFICGDGNSIFQNSNIFARKSFTGNEITITASRRGVTNLSTGLVFQNCRVTATPDLREAFWRMKIYLGRPWGDHARTIFMNCDFDLPIHPEGWLAWQGSSPVLLTNPPVDYREFGNRGIGSSTRGRVRWAGYRVMTDRNEANQFTVANFIQGQMWLPRTGVPFFLGL
;
A
#
# COMPACT_ATOMS: atom_id res chain seq x y z
N MET A 1 -37.49 -39.01 24.32
CA MET A 1 -36.69 -37.88 24.84
C MET A 1 -36.88 -36.69 23.91
N GLY A 2 -37.21 -35.51 24.43
CA GLY A 2 -37.53 -34.33 23.60
C GLY A 2 -36.27 -33.54 23.20
N LEU A 3 -36.15 -33.22 21.91
CA LEU A 3 -35.17 -32.25 21.41
C LEU A 3 -35.39 -30.87 22.04
N SER A 4 -34.30 -30.19 22.41
CA SER A 4 -34.35 -28.87 23.03
C SER A 4 -34.98 -27.83 22.10
N ASN A 5 -35.61 -26.81 22.68
CA ASN A 5 -36.26 -25.75 21.90
C ASN A 5 -35.26 -24.98 21.01
N ALA A 6 -33.99 -24.90 21.41
CA ALA A 6 -32.92 -24.35 20.58
C ALA A 6 -32.63 -25.23 19.33
N MET A 7 -32.54 -26.55 19.48
CA MET A 7 -32.38 -27.45 18.32
C MET A 7 -33.60 -27.43 17.40
N LYS A 8 -34.82 -27.36 17.95
CA LYS A 8 -36.05 -27.20 17.14
C LYS A 8 -36.05 -25.89 16.35
N LEU A 9 -35.61 -24.78 16.96
CA LEU A 9 -35.51 -23.48 16.30
C LEU A 9 -34.44 -23.48 15.20
N VAL A 10 -33.26 -24.07 15.45
CA VAL A 10 -32.22 -24.25 14.44
C VAL A 10 -32.74 -25.11 13.28
N LEU A 11 -33.42 -26.22 13.57
CA LEU A 11 -34.00 -27.09 12.55
C LEU A 11 -35.06 -26.37 11.70
N LEU A 12 -35.96 -25.61 12.35
CA LEU A 12 -36.94 -24.76 11.66
C LEU A 12 -36.26 -23.71 10.76
N LEU A 13 -35.23 -23.04 11.25
CA LEU A 13 -34.50 -22.04 10.47
C LEU A 13 -33.78 -22.67 9.27
N THR A 14 -33.15 -23.85 9.42
CA THR A 14 -32.59 -24.58 8.28
C THR A 14 -33.65 -25.02 7.28
N LEU A 15 -34.80 -25.54 7.74
CA LEU A 15 -35.90 -25.93 6.86
C LEU A 15 -36.52 -24.74 6.13
N PHE A 16 -36.69 -23.60 6.80
CA PHE A 16 -37.16 -22.35 6.18
C PHE A 16 -36.15 -21.80 5.15
N THR A 17 -34.85 -21.90 5.44
CA THR A 17 -33.79 -21.50 4.50
C THR A 17 -33.74 -22.43 3.29
N ILE A 18 -33.91 -23.74 3.47
CA ILE A 18 -33.98 -24.71 2.37
C ILE A 18 -35.25 -24.47 1.53
N ALA A 19 -36.42 -24.27 2.16
CA ALA A 19 -37.68 -24.02 1.47
C ALA A 19 -37.67 -22.71 0.66
N THR A 20 -37.12 -21.62 1.22
CA THR A 20 -36.96 -20.36 0.47
C THR A 20 -35.96 -20.48 -0.68
N THR A 21 -34.86 -21.23 -0.49
CA THR A 21 -33.90 -21.49 -1.58
C THR A 21 -34.54 -22.34 -2.69
N LEU A 22 -35.34 -23.36 -2.35
CA LEU A 22 -36.08 -24.17 -3.33
C LEU A 22 -37.15 -23.36 -4.08
N ALA A 23 -37.89 -22.50 -3.37
CA ALA A 23 -38.89 -21.63 -3.99
C ALA A 23 -38.26 -20.63 -4.98
N ILE A 24 -37.10 -20.07 -4.65
CA ILE A 24 -36.33 -19.20 -5.58
C ILE A 24 -35.82 -19.98 -6.79
N GLN A 25 -35.39 -21.24 -6.59
CA GLN A 25 -34.93 -22.10 -7.68
C GLN A 25 -36.07 -22.42 -8.66
N ILE A 26 -37.24 -22.83 -8.16
CA ILE A 26 -38.44 -23.15 -8.95
C ILE A 26 -38.97 -21.90 -9.68
N ALA A 27 -38.95 -20.74 -9.04
CA ALA A 27 -39.36 -19.48 -9.65
C ALA A 27 -38.44 -18.98 -10.78
N SER A 28 -37.27 -19.61 -11.00
CA SER A 28 -36.34 -19.24 -12.08
C SER A 28 -36.48 -20.07 -13.37
N GLU A 29 -37.25 -21.18 -13.35
CA GLU A 29 -37.36 -22.11 -14.49
C GLU A 29 -38.70 -22.07 -15.23
N SER A 30 -39.71 -21.31 -14.75
CA SER A 30 -40.99 -21.13 -15.43
C SER A 30 -41.10 -19.77 -16.14
N GLY A 31 -40.89 -19.75 -17.46
CA GLY A 31 -41.28 -18.62 -18.31
C GLY A 31 -42.81 -18.57 -18.52
N PRO A 32 -43.41 -17.39 -18.75
CA PRO A 32 -44.86 -17.26 -18.88
C PRO A 32 -45.33 -17.49 -20.31
N ASP A 33 -46.46 -18.21 -20.46
CA ASP A 33 -47.29 -18.10 -21.65
C ASP A 33 -48.77 -18.44 -21.34
N SER A 34 -49.68 -17.89 -22.14
CA SER A 34 -51.16 -18.05 -22.15
C SER A 34 -52.05 -17.43 -21.03
N ASP A 35 -53.01 -16.65 -21.55
CA ASP A 35 -54.21 -16.02 -20.97
C ASP A 35 -55.09 -16.84 -19.99
N VAL A 36 -55.90 -16.13 -19.18
CA VAL A 36 -57.40 -16.10 -19.24
C VAL A 36 -58.00 -15.17 -18.15
N GLY A 37 -58.65 -14.07 -18.58
CA GLY A 37 -60.05 -13.74 -18.26
C GLY A 37 -60.52 -13.03 -16.95
N ILE A 38 -60.89 -11.73 -17.04
CA ILE A 38 -62.16 -11.06 -16.59
C ILE A 38 -62.51 -11.04 -15.06
N PRO A 39 -63.16 -9.99 -14.47
CA PRO A 39 -63.23 -8.54 -14.77
C PRO A 39 -62.85 -7.63 -13.55
N SER A 40 -62.73 -6.31 -13.75
CA SER A 40 -62.82 -5.32 -12.65
C SER A 40 -63.72 -4.13 -13.01
N LYS A 41 -64.59 -3.73 -12.08
CA LYS A 41 -65.52 -2.60 -12.22
C LYS A 41 -64.91 -1.31 -11.64
N ASN A 42 -64.95 -0.26 -12.46
CA ASN A 42 -65.34 1.14 -12.15
C ASN A 42 -64.54 2.05 -11.17
N ILE A 43 -64.33 3.29 -11.66
CA ILE A 43 -64.29 4.60 -10.93
C ILE A 43 -63.01 4.86 -10.10
N SER A 44 -62.28 5.99 -10.20
CA SER A 44 -62.38 7.19 -11.07
C SER A 44 -61.06 8.00 -11.15
N SER A 45 -60.82 8.65 -12.29
CA SER A 45 -59.81 9.71 -12.58
C SER A 45 -60.22 11.08 -11.93
N PRO A 46 -59.49 12.24 -12.05
CA PRO A 46 -58.45 12.59 -13.06
C PRO A 46 -57.27 13.56 -12.68
N GLY A 47 -56.41 13.81 -13.69
CA GLY A 47 -55.37 14.87 -13.76
C GLY A 47 -53.96 14.28 -13.89
N GLY A 48 -53.29 14.20 -15.06
CA GLY A 48 -52.84 15.29 -15.95
C GLY A 48 -51.32 15.49 -15.73
N GLU A 49 -50.38 15.56 -16.70
CA GLU A 49 -50.43 15.73 -18.16
C GLU A 49 -49.07 15.26 -18.78
N ARG A 50 -49.00 15.05 -20.12
CA ARG A 50 -47.78 14.94 -21.00
C ARG A 50 -46.87 13.69 -20.97
N SER A 51 -46.80 12.99 -22.11
CA SER A 51 -45.70 13.11 -23.11
C SER A 51 -45.96 12.21 -24.33
N LEU A 52 -45.83 12.67 -25.57
CA LEU A 52 -44.58 12.96 -26.31
C LEU A 52 -43.65 11.75 -26.57
N LEU A 53 -44.20 10.53 -26.67
CA LEU A 53 -43.48 9.34 -27.14
C LEU A 53 -44.15 8.62 -28.33
N GLN A 54 -44.69 9.40 -29.29
CA GLN A 54 -45.28 8.87 -30.51
C GLN A 54 -44.80 9.59 -31.78
N ARG A 55 -43.48 9.70 -31.95
CA ARG A 55 -42.82 10.05 -33.22
C ARG A 55 -41.47 9.30 -33.31
N LEU A 56 -41.14 8.83 -34.51
CA LEU A 56 -39.86 8.21 -34.92
C LEU A 56 -39.61 6.72 -34.56
N LEU A 57 -40.56 5.84 -34.92
CA LEU A 57 -40.25 4.47 -35.33
C LEU A 57 -40.95 4.11 -36.65
N LYS A 58 -40.31 4.46 -37.77
CA LYS A 58 -40.57 3.88 -39.10
C LYS A 58 -39.38 4.19 -40.01
N GLU A 59 -38.59 3.16 -40.31
CA GLU A 59 -38.23 2.83 -41.70
C GLU A 59 -37.73 1.38 -41.78
N LYS A 60 -38.04 0.72 -42.89
CA LYS A 60 -37.77 -0.70 -43.19
C LYS A 60 -37.24 -0.78 -44.62
N HIS A 61 -36.71 -1.96 -44.97
CA HIS A 61 -36.35 -2.45 -46.32
C HIS A 61 -34.84 -2.40 -46.65
N HIS A 62 -34.24 -3.35 -47.39
CA HIS A 62 -34.75 -4.57 -48.04
C HIS A 62 -33.58 -5.53 -48.43
N ARG A 63 -33.72 -6.87 -48.29
CA ARG A 63 -33.52 -7.91 -49.37
C ARG A 63 -33.15 -9.33 -48.90
N LYS A 64 -33.99 -10.27 -49.35
CA LYS A 64 -33.73 -11.61 -49.94
C LYS A 64 -32.69 -12.55 -49.29
N GLY A 65 -33.16 -13.73 -48.87
CA GLY A 65 -32.32 -14.88 -48.51
C GLY A 65 -32.08 -15.87 -49.67
N ARG A 66 -31.22 -16.87 -49.41
CA ARG A 66 -31.05 -18.10 -50.20
C ARG A 66 -30.75 -19.27 -49.23
N ARG A 67 -31.41 -20.42 -49.41
CA ARG A 67 -31.07 -21.70 -48.78
C ARG A 67 -30.24 -22.53 -49.77
N HIS A 68 -29.17 -23.20 -49.33
CA HIS A 68 -29.06 -24.67 -49.46
C HIS A 68 -27.77 -25.32 -48.91
N ARG A 69 -27.97 -26.58 -48.48
CA ARG A 69 -27.05 -27.75 -48.48
C ARG A 69 -25.77 -27.66 -47.63
N GLY A 70 -25.87 -28.29 -46.46
CA GLY A 70 -24.79 -28.47 -45.50
C GLY A 70 -23.79 -29.59 -45.79
N ARG A 71 -22.88 -29.77 -44.83
CA ARG A 71 -22.04 -30.96 -44.66
C ARG A 71 -21.80 -31.18 -43.16
N LYS A 72 -21.78 -32.45 -42.72
CA LYS A 72 -21.72 -32.85 -41.30
C LYS A 72 -20.37 -32.51 -40.66
N LEU A 73 -20.38 -31.96 -39.43
CA LEU A 73 -19.27 -32.03 -38.48
C LEU A 73 -19.79 -32.35 -37.07
N ARG A 74 -18.97 -33.07 -36.28
CA ARG A 74 -19.35 -33.69 -34.99
C ARG A 74 -19.49 -32.66 -33.86
N PRO A 75 -20.35 -32.89 -32.84
CA PRO A 75 -20.48 -31.98 -31.72
C PRO A 75 -19.23 -32.00 -30.81
N ARG A 76 -18.58 -30.84 -30.66
CA ARG A 76 -17.66 -30.59 -29.54
C ARG A 76 -18.39 -29.84 -28.43
N ARG A 77 -18.24 -30.31 -27.19
CA ARG A 77 -18.85 -29.73 -25.99
C ARG A 77 -18.29 -28.32 -25.75
N HIS A 78 -19.13 -27.29 -25.79
CA HIS A 78 -18.79 -25.99 -25.22
C HIS A 78 -19.14 -25.98 -23.73
N GLY A 79 -18.14 -26.26 -22.89
CA GLY A 79 -18.19 -25.89 -21.48
C GLY A 79 -17.90 -24.41 -21.34
N GLY A 80 -18.85 -23.63 -20.81
CA GLY A 80 -18.65 -22.20 -20.55
C GLY A 80 -17.69 -21.97 -19.39
N GLN A 81 -16.41 -21.73 -19.67
CA GLN A 81 -15.47 -21.27 -18.66
C GLN A 81 -15.57 -19.74 -18.52
N ARG A 82 -15.93 -19.28 -17.31
CA ARG A 82 -15.72 -17.89 -16.91
C ARG A 82 -14.21 -17.60 -16.94
N PRO A 83 -13.74 -16.46 -17.50
CA PRO A 83 -12.31 -16.14 -17.51
C PRO A 83 -11.76 -16.01 -16.08
N ARG A 84 -10.89 -16.94 -15.70
CA ARG A 84 -10.16 -16.95 -14.43
C ARG A 84 -8.75 -16.43 -14.71
N LEU A 85 -8.57 -15.11 -14.60
CA LEU A 85 -7.23 -14.50 -14.72
C LEU A 85 -6.38 -14.92 -13.53
N THR A 86 -5.06 -15.10 -13.74
CA THR A 86 -4.10 -15.95 -12.97
C THR A 86 -2.65 -15.65 -13.36
N ALA A 87 -1.79 -15.22 -12.41
CA ALA A 87 -0.42 -14.70 -12.56
C ALA A 87 -0.31 -13.25 -13.07
N GLU A 88 0.79 -12.58 -12.68
CA GLU A 88 1.32 -11.47 -13.48
C GLU A 88 1.74 -12.07 -14.84
N GLU A 89 0.89 -11.94 -15.85
CA GLU A 89 1.28 -12.18 -17.25
C GLU A 89 2.57 -11.40 -17.55
N PRO A 90 3.62 -12.05 -18.11
CA PRO A 90 4.87 -11.35 -18.39
C PRO A 90 4.58 -10.23 -19.39
N VAL A 91 4.97 -8.99 -19.03
CA VAL A 91 4.87 -7.85 -19.95
C VAL A 91 5.59 -8.22 -21.23
N GLY A 92 4.86 -8.19 -22.35
CA GLY A 92 5.37 -8.60 -23.65
C GLY A 92 6.72 -7.95 -23.96
N LYS A 93 7.61 -8.73 -24.60
CA LYS A 93 8.99 -8.34 -24.91
C LYS A 93 9.08 -6.89 -25.39
N ALA A 94 9.91 -6.09 -24.72
CA ALA A 94 10.05 -4.66 -25.01
C ALA A 94 10.34 -4.42 -26.50
N ALA A 95 9.54 -3.56 -27.13
CA ALA A 95 9.69 -3.18 -28.53
C ALA A 95 10.76 -2.08 -28.71
N ALA A 96 11.01 -1.31 -27.65
CA ALA A 96 12.07 -0.31 -27.57
C ALA A 96 12.65 -0.26 -26.15
N VAL A 97 13.96 -0.08 -26.04
CA VAL A 97 14.66 0.17 -24.77
C VAL A 97 15.28 1.57 -24.81
N VAL A 98 15.01 2.38 -23.79
CA VAL A 98 15.57 3.72 -23.58
C VAL A 98 16.59 3.64 -22.44
N ALA A 99 17.81 4.14 -22.67
CA ALA A 99 18.86 4.18 -21.66
C ALA A 99 19.85 5.33 -21.87
N GLN A 100 20.10 6.12 -20.81
CA GLN A 100 21.03 7.27 -20.86
C GLN A 100 22.52 6.86 -20.92
N ASP A 101 22.83 5.59 -20.60
CA ASP A 101 24.19 5.02 -20.60
C ASP A 101 24.58 4.40 -21.96
N GLY A 102 23.71 4.49 -22.98
CA GLY A 102 23.93 3.89 -24.30
C GLY A 102 23.61 2.39 -24.39
N SER A 103 23.16 1.74 -23.31
CA SER A 103 22.85 0.30 -23.27
C SER A 103 21.43 -0.06 -23.77
N GLY A 104 20.80 0.85 -24.50
CA GLY A 104 19.43 0.73 -25.04
C GLY A 104 19.38 1.08 -26.54
N ASN A 105 18.21 0.92 -27.15
CA ASN A 105 17.99 1.27 -28.56
C ASN A 105 17.92 2.79 -28.78
N PHE A 106 17.47 3.55 -27.76
CA PHE A 106 17.26 5.00 -27.84
C PHE A 106 17.90 5.72 -26.64
N PRO A 107 18.50 6.91 -26.85
CA PRO A 107 19.10 7.70 -25.77
C PRO A 107 18.08 8.53 -24.97
N ASN A 108 16.86 8.71 -25.50
CA ASN A 108 15.79 9.53 -24.91
C ASN A 108 14.41 8.93 -25.20
N ILE A 109 13.40 9.39 -24.47
CA ILE A 109 12.04 8.81 -24.48
C ILE A 109 11.27 9.21 -25.74
N MET A 110 11.43 10.45 -26.21
CA MET A 110 10.75 10.93 -27.42
C MET A 110 11.12 10.12 -28.67
N ALA A 111 12.40 9.77 -28.85
CA ALA A 111 12.83 8.96 -29.98
C ALA A 111 12.21 7.54 -29.99
N ALA A 112 11.98 6.95 -28.80
CA ALA A 112 11.28 5.68 -28.68
C ALA A 112 9.76 5.81 -28.95
N LEU A 113 9.15 6.95 -28.59
CA LEU A 113 7.78 7.28 -28.97
C LEU A 113 7.62 7.46 -30.48
N ASP A 114 8.56 8.12 -31.16
CA ASP A 114 8.55 8.30 -32.62
C ASP A 114 8.68 6.95 -33.36
N ALA A 115 9.42 5.99 -32.80
CA ALA A 115 9.45 4.62 -33.30
C ALA A 115 8.09 3.91 -33.19
N SER A 116 7.28 4.23 -32.17
CA SER A 116 5.94 3.64 -31.98
C SER A 116 4.94 3.99 -33.09
N LEU A 117 5.17 5.11 -33.81
CA LEU A 117 4.37 5.54 -34.96
C LEU A 117 4.68 4.76 -36.25
N LYS A 118 5.82 4.06 -36.30
CA LYS A 118 6.28 3.30 -37.48
C LYS A 118 5.94 1.81 -37.41
N ARG A 119 5.24 1.37 -36.36
CA ARG A 119 4.89 -0.03 -36.14
C ARG A 119 3.75 -0.49 -37.04
N GLY A 120 3.79 -1.76 -37.46
CA GLY A 120 2.64 -2.42 -38.06
C GLY A 120 1.67 -2.92 -36.98
N GLY A 121 0.37 -2.77 -37.22
CA GLY A 121 -0.69 -3.26 -36.34
C GLY A 121 -1.03 -2.36 -35.14
N ASP A 122 -2.10 -2.72 -34.44
CA ASP A 122 -2.72 -1.99 -33.32
C ASP A 122 -2.25 -2.45 -31.94
N GLY A 123 -1.54 -3.58 -31.87
CA GLY A 123 -1.00 -4.18 -30.65
C GLY A 123 -0.14 -3.23 -29.80
N ARG A 124 0.08 -3.61 -28.53
CA ARG A 124 0.77 -2.77 -27.55
C ARG A 124 2.24 -2.56 -27.89
N PHE A 125 2.68 -1.32 -27.88
CA PHE A 125 4.09 -0.95 -28.07
C PHE A 125 4.74 -0.67 -26.71
N VAL A 126 5.54 -1.63 -26.23
CA VAL A 126 6.22 -1.54 -24.92
C VAL A 126 7.57 -0.82 -25.06
N ILE A 127 7.72 0.30 -24.37
CA ILE A 127 8.95 1.07 -24.21
C ILE A 127 9.47 0.83 -22.79
N HIS A 128 10.60 0.14 -22.67
CA HIS A 128 11.32 -0.07 -21.42
C HIS A 128 12.31 1.06 -21.20
N ILE A 129 12.15 1.80 -20.10
CA ILE A 129 12.94 2.98 -19.77
C ILE A 129 13.80 2.62 -18.54
N LYS A 130 15.10 2.37 -18.77
CA LYS A 130 16.03 1.94 -17.71
C LYS A 130 16.16 3.00 -16.60
N SER A 131 16.66 2.58 -15.44
CA SER A 131 16.87 3.46 -14.29
C SER A 131 17.70 4.69 -14.66
N GLY A 132 17.25 5.87 -14.25
CA GLY A 132 17.82 7.15 -14.70
C GLY A 132 16.90 8.32 -14.40
N VAL A 133 17.41 9.53 -14.63
CA VAL A 133 16.65 10.78 -14.47
C VAL A 133 16.57 11.47 -15.82
N TYR A 134 15.41 11.33 -16.45
CA TYR A 134 15.11 11.80 -17.80
C TYR A 134 14.49 13.19 -17.69
N SER A 135 15.31 14.22 -17.88
CA SER A 135 14.87 15.63 -17.87
C SER A 135 14.22 16.01 -19.21
N GLU A 136 13.10 15.38 -19.53
CA GLU A 136 12.40 15.47 -20.81
C GLU A 136 10.96 15.96 -20.65
N HIS A 137 10.47 16.77 -21.60
CA HIS A 137 9.05 17.11 -21.72
C HIS A 137 8.40 16.16 -22.73
N VAL A 138 7.75 15.12 -22.21
CA VAL A 138 7.28 13.97 -23.01
C VAL A 138 5.83 14.16 -23.45
N VAL A 139 5.52 13.89 -24.73
CA VAL A 139 4.16 14.00 -25.28
C VAL A 139 3.77 12.74 -26.02
N VAL A 140 2.85 11.95 -25.43
CA VAL A 140 2.20 10.82 -26.09
C VAL A 140 1.00 11.36 -26.87
N THR A 141 1.11 11.47 -28.19
CA THR A 141 0.08 12.08 -29.05
C THR A 141 -1.13 11.15 -29.26
N GLU A 142 -2.22 11.67 -29.83
CA GLU A 142 -3.45 10.89 -30.11
C GLU A 142 -3.20 9.77 -31.16
N ALA A 143 -2.15 9.89 -31.97
CA ALA A 143 -1.69 8.84 -32.89
C ALA A 143 -0.93 7.70 -32.18
N MET A 144 -0.32 7.97 -31.02
CA MET A 144 0.49 7.02 -30.24
C MET A 144 -0.41 6.14 -29.33
N LYS A 145 -1.33 5.40 -29.94
CA LYS A 145 -2.25 4.48 -29.22
C LYS A 145 -1.52 3.26 -28.66
N ASN A 146 -2.06 2.66 -27.60
CA ASN A 146 -1.59 1.42 -26.96
C ASN A 146 -0.08 1.43 -26.63
N VAL A 147 0.49 2.60 -26.31
CA VAL A 147 1.88 2.70 -25.85
C VAL A 147 1.96 2.33 -24.37
N MET A 148 2.96 1.55 -23.98
CA MET A 148 3.22 1.21 -22.59
C MET A 148 4.62 1.63 -22.18
N PHE A 149 4.74 2.43 -21.11
CA PHE A 149 6.00 2.70 -20.43
C PHE A 149 6.21 1.68 -19.31
N THR A 150 7.38 1.04 -19.29
CA THR A 150 7.85 0.24 -18.16
C THR A 150 9.16 0.83 -17.64
N GLY A 151 9.25 1.12 -16.34
CA GLY A 151 10.51 1.52 -15.71
C GLY A 151 11.17 0.38 -14.94
N ASP A 152 12.41 0.60 -14.49
CA ASP A 152 13.13 -0.31 -13.57
C ASP A 152 12.64 -0.18 -12.11
N GLY A 153 11.59 0.59 -11.86
CA GLY A 153 10.95 0.80 -10.57
C GLY A 153 10.59 2.24 -10.28
N MET A 154 9.48 2.43 -9.56
CA MET A 154 9.12 3.69 -8.93
C MET A 154 10.33 4.24 -8.13
N GLY A 155 10.65 5.52 -8.33
CA GLY A 155 11.81 6.19 -7.74
C GLY A 155 13.18 5.83 -8.35
N LYS A 156 13.26 4.90 -9.31
CA LYS A 156 14.50 4.54 -10.05
C LYS A 156 14.51 5.07 -11.47
N THR A 157 13.43 4.85 -12.22
CA THR A 157 13.21 5.51 -13.50
C THR A 157 12.34 6.73 -13.25
N ILE A 158 12.86 7.93 -13.52
CA ILE A 158 12.17 9.18 -13.23
C ILE A 158 12.16 10.08 -14.47
N ILE A 159 10.98 10.43 -14.96
CA ILE A 159 10.78 11.50 -15.95
C ILE A 159 10.52 12.80 -15.17
N THR A 160 11.32 13.84 -15.41
CA THR A 160 11.29 15.06 -14.60
C THR A 160 11.24 16.34 -15.43
N GLY A 161 10.46 17.32 -14.97
CA GLY A 161 10.38 18.67 -15.52
C GLY A 161 10.19 19.69 -14.40
N SER A 162 10.09 20.98 -14.76
CA SER A 162 9.95 22.09 -13.79
C SER A 162 9.06 23.24 -14.30
N LEU A 163 8.26 22.97 -15.33
CA LEU A 163 7.38 23.97 -15.94
C LEU A 163 6.16 24.24 -15.04
N SER A 164 5.65 25.48 -15.07
CA SER A 164 4.61 25.94 -14.15
C SER A 164 3.88 27.18 -14.66
N ILE A 165 2.69 27.46 -14.13
CA ILE A 165 1.94 28.71 -14.43
C ILE A 165 2.64 29.93 -13.85
N GLY A 166 3.15 29.84 -12.61
CA GLY A 166 4.02 30.88 -12.03
C GLY A 166 5.36 31.08 -12.74
N GLY A 167 5.65 30.28 -13.77
CA GLY A 167 6.76 30.44 -14.72
C GLY A 167 6.34 30.90 -16.13
N GLY A 168 5.09 31.35 -16.32
CA GLY A 168 4.61 31.92 -17.59
C GLY A 168 4.12 30.92 -18.64
N ARG A 169 3.86 29.65 -18.29
CA ARG A 169 3.25 28.66 -19.21
C ARG A 169 1.85 28.26 -18.76
N GLY A 170 0.89 28.20 -19.70
CA GLY A 170 -0.47 27.71 -19.39
C GLY A 170 -0.51 26.25 -18.92
N THR A 171 -1.54 25.88 -18.14
CA THR A 171 -1.67 24.60 -17.41
C THR A 171 -1.41 23.34 -18.25
N SER A 172 -1.91 23.30 -19.48
CA SER A 172 -1.76 22.15 -20.38
C SER A 172 -0.38 22.06 -21.06
N LYS A 173 0.46 23.09 -20.91
CA LYS A 173 1.84 23.18 -21.43
C LYS A 173 2.90 23.20 -20.31
N SER A 174 2.49 23.04 -19.04
CA SER A 174 3.36 22.97 -17.86
C SER A 174 3.54 21.57 -17.29
N ALA A 175 2.83 20.57 -17.82
CA ALA A 175 3.03 19.18 -17.43
C ALA A 175 4.42 18.66 -17.83
N THR A 176 4.98 17.75 -17.03
CA THR A 176 6.21 17.03 -17.41
C THR A 176 5.92 15.97 -18.47
N VAL A 177 4.80 15.26 -18.34
CA VAL A 177 4.30 14.33 -19.36
C VAL A 177 2.86 14.64 -19.75
N ILE A 178 2.58 14.69 -21.05
CA ILE A 178 1.26 14.92 -21.64
C ILE A 178 0.81 13.63 -22.33
N ILE A 179 -0.32 13.06 -21.91
CA ILE A 179 -0.83 11.79 -22.41
C ILE A 179 -2.16 12.01 -23.14
N LYS A 180 -2.18 11.75 -24.45
CA LYS A 180 -3.37 11.84 -25.31
C LYS A 180 -3.65 10.56 -26.12
N GLY A 181 -2.74 9.59 -26.13
CA GLY A 181 -2.95 8.29 -26.76
C GLY A 181 -3.91 7.42 -25.94
N ASP A 182 -4.93 6.86 -26.61
CA ASP A 182 -5.84 5.85 -26.06
C ASP A 182 -5.08 4.56 -25.70
N GLY A 183 -5.49 3.89 -24.61
CA GLY A 183 -4.88 2.64 -24.16
C GLY A 183 -3.45 2.77 -23.61
N PHE A 184 -3.01 3.99 -23.26
CA PHE A 184 -1.68 4.19 -22.69
C PHE A 184 -1.57 3.60 -21.28
N VAL A 185 -0.48 2.87 -21.04
CA VAL A 185 -0.17 2.23 -19.76
C VAL A 185 1.19 2.72 -19.25
N ALA A 186 1.31 2.99 -17.96
CA ALA A 186 2.62 3.15 -17.31
C ALA A 186 2.74 2.23 -16.10
N ARG A 187 3.90 1.58 -15.95
CA ARG A 187 4.23 0.87 -14.71
C ARG A 187 5.66 1.07 -14.25
N ASP A 188 5.85 0.93 -12.93
CA ASP A 188 7.17 0.87 -12.30
C ASP A 188 8.05 2.10 -12.64
N ILE A 189 7.45 3.30 -12.67
CA ILE A 189 8.09 4.56 -13.11
C ILE A 189 7.60 5.79 -12.31
N THR A 190 8.41 6.84 -12.19
CA THR A 190 8.02 8.11 -11.56
C THR A 190 7.89 9.24 -12.59
N PHE A 191 6.81 10.02 -12.49
CA PHE A 191 6.61 11.31 -13.14
C PHE A 191 6.77 12.43 -12.10
N ARG A 192 7.62 13.42 -12.36
CA ARG A 192 7.98 14.46 -11.38
C ARG A 192 7.94 15.86 -11.98
N ASN A 193 7.32 16.81 -11.29
CA ASN A 193 7.51 18.23 -11.51
C ASN A 193 8.21 18.88 -10.29
N THR A 194 9.34 19.54 -10.54
CA THR A 194 10.21 20.14 -9.52
C THR A 194 10.06 21.65 -9.37
N ALA A 195 9.06 22.29 -10.01
CA ALA A 195 8.85 23.74 -9.93
C ALA A 195 8.74 24.28 -8.49
N GLY A 196 8.18 23.48 -7.58
CA GLY A 196 8.00 23.83 -6.17
C GLY A 196 6.65 24.52 -5.88
N PRO A 197 6.26 24.63 -4.60
CA PRO A 197 4.92 25.09 -4.23
C PRO A 197 4.70 26.59 -4.48
N GLU A 198 5.78 27.39 -4.51
CA GLU A 198 5.73 28.83 -4.79
C GLU A 198 5.45 29.15 -6.27
N LYS A 199 5.43 28.14 -7.15
CA LYS A 199 5.24 28.30 -8.60
C LYS A 199 3.81 28.04 -9.07
N GLN A 200 2.86 27.94 -8.14
CA GLN A 200 1.45 27.66 -8.42
C GLN A 200 1.30 26.32 -9.16
N GLN A 201 0.36 26.20 -10.10
CA GLN A 201 0.07 24.96 -10.82
C GLN A 201 1.29 24.45 -11.61
N ALA A 202 1.73 23.23 -11.30
CA ALA A 202 2.92 22.62 -11.88
C ALA A 202 2.73 21.08 -12.02
N PRO A 203 1.99 20.61 -13.04
CA PRO A 203 1.64 19.19 -13.14
C PRO A 203 2.83 18.27 -13.38
N ALA A 204 2.83 17.11 -12.74
CA ALA A 204 3.68 15.99 -13.14
C ALA A 204 3.13 15.35 -14.41
N ILE A 205 1.81 15.11 -14.47
CA ILE A 205 1.13 14.63 -15.67
C ILE A 205 -0.12 15.44 -16.03
N THR A 206 -0.42 15.50 -17.32
CA THR A 206 -1.79 15.74 -17.83
C THR A 206 -2.23 14.53 -18.65
N SER A 207 -3.44 14.04 -18.41
CA SER A 207 -3.98 12.84 -19.08
C SER A 207 -5.34 13.12 -19.69
N SER A 208 -5.47 12.84 -20.99
CA SER A 208 -6.60 13.28 -21.81
C SER A 208 -6.95 12.24 -22.89
N ALA A 209 -7.21 11.01 -22.48
CA ALA A 209 -7.60 9.89 -23.36
C ALA A 209 -8.39 8.84 -22.56
N PRO A 210 -9.16 7.95 -23.23
CA PRO A 210 -9.76 6.81 -22.57
C PRO A 210 -8.73 5.71 -22.30
N HIS A 211 -9.14 4.73 -21.47
CA HIS A 211 -8.41 3.50 -21.16
C HIS A 211 -6.97 3.69 -20.64
N LEU A 212 -6.75 4.66 -19.75
CA LEU A 212 -5.42 4.95 -19.20
C LEU A 212 -5.17 4.21 -17.89
N ALA A 213 -4.08 3.43 -17.80
CA ALA A 213 -3.73 2.67 -16.60
C ALA A 213 -2.33 3.00 -16.07
N PHE A 214 -2.22 3.22 -14.76
CA PHE A 214 -0.97 3.52 -14.06
C PHE A 214 -0.79 2.55 -12.89
N PHE A 215 0.32 1.82 -12.84
CA PHE A 215 0.55 0.75 -11.86
C PHE A 215 1.92 0.86 -11.18
N ARG A 216 1.96 0.96 -9.85
CA ARG A 216 3.21 1.18 -9.10
C ARG A 216 3.99 2.39 -9.65
N CYS A 217 3.26 3.48 -9.87
CA CYS A 217 3.79 4.73 -10.42
C CYS A 217 3.91 5.83 -9.36
N GLY A 218 4.99 6.61 -9.42
CA GLY A 218 5.18 7.78 -8.56
C GLY A 218 4.72 9.04 -9.26
N PHE A 219 3.94 9.88 -8.59
CA PHE A 219 3.50 11.18 -9.10
C PHE A 219 3.94 12.27 -8.13
N GLU A 220 5.06 12.91 -8.43
CA GLU A 220 5.72 13.85 -7.52
C GLU A 220 5.51 15.30 -7.96
N GLY A 221 4.67 16.05 -7.26
CA GLY A 221 4.45 17.48 -7.50
C GLY A 221 4.09 18.26 -6.24
N TYR A 222 3.43 19.40 -6.43
CA TYR A 222 2.87 20.22 -5.35
C TYR A 222 1.42 20.57 -5.68
N GLN A 223 1.17 21.68 -6.38
CA GLN A 223 -0.15 22.04 -6.86
C GLN A 223 -0.42 21.40 -8.24
N ASP A 224 -1.62 20.88 -8.42
CA ASP A 224 -2.11 20.25 -9.67
C ASP A 224 -1.25 19.07 -10.16
N THR A 225 -0.69 18.25 -9.25
CA THR A 225 0.25 17.15 -9.61
C THR A 225 -0.27 16.22 -10.71
N ILE A 226 -1.55 15.79 -10.62
CA ILE A 226 -2.24 14.98 -11.62
C ILE A 226 -3.42 15.77 -12.17
N VAL A 227 -3.37 16.12 -13.45
CA VAL A 227 -4.47 16.78 -14.17
C VAL A 227 -5.15 15.74 -15.09
N ALA A 228 -6.15 15.05 -14.56
CA ALA A 228 -6.90 14.00 -15.24
C ALA A 228 -8.13 14.60 -15.96
N MET A 229 -7.96 14.98 -17.23
CA MET A 229 -8.91 15.83 -17.96
C MET A 229 -10.13 15.11 -18.54
N ARG A 230 -9.97 13.91 -19.13
CA ARG A 230 -11.07 13.16 -19.77
C ARG A 230 -10.77 11.66 -19.84
N GLY A 231 -11.81 10.87 -20.11
CA GLY A 231 -11.74 9.42 -20.32
C GLY A 231 -11.76 8.59 -19.04
N GLN A 232 -11.82 7.26 -19.20
CA GLN A 232 -11.66 6.28 -18.13
C GLN A 232 -10.18 6.17 -17.75
N GLN A 233 -9.86 6.35 -16.47
CA GLN A 233 -8.50 6.27 -15.96
C GLN A 233 -8.42 5.43 -14.68
N PHE A 234 -7.35 4.65 -14.53
CA PHE A 234 -7.15 3.76 -13.39
C PHE A 234 -5.73 3.90 -12.85
N PHE A 235 -5.62 4.14 -11.55
CA PHE A 235 -4.35 4.27 -10.84
C PHE A 235 -4.32 3.21 -9.73
N LYS A 236 -3.29 2.36 -9.72
CA LYS A 236 -3.15 1.21 -8.83
C LYS A 236 -1.80 1.23 -8.13
N GLU A 237 -1.79 1.12 -6.80
CA GLU A 237 -0.55 1.03 -6.00
C GLU A 237 0.43 2.21 -6.24
N CYS A 238 -0.11 3.39 -6.56
CA CYS A 238 0.68 4.58 -6.88
C CYS A 238 1.01 5.41 -5.63
N ASP A 239 2.20 6.01 -5.58
CA ASP A 239 2.54 7.06 -4.61
C ASP A 239 2.27 8.43 -5.23
N ILE A 240 1.28 9.18 -4.72
CA ILE A 240 0.84 10.46 -5.26
C ILE A 240 1.11 11.57 -4.24
N TYR A 241 1.96 12.54 -4.60
CA TYR A 241 2.38 13.62 -3.70
C TYR A 241 1.83 14.97 -4.14
N GLY A 242 1.39 15.81 -3.20
CA GLY A 242 0.97 17.17 -3.52
C GLY A 242 0.50 18.01 -2.34
N THR A 243 -0.01 19.21 -2.65
CA THR A 243 -0.48 20.22 -1.70
C THR A 243 -1.90 20.68 -2.01
N VAL A 244 -2.07 21.44 -3.09
CA VAL A 244 -3.35 22.07 -3.47
C VAL A 244 -3.86 21.39 -4.74
N ASP A 245 -5.11 20.95 -4.71
CA ASP A 245 -5.86 20.40 -5.84
C ASP A 245 -5.08 19.32 -6.63
N PHE A 246 -4.25 18.53 -5.92
CA PHE A 246 -3.19 17.76 -6.57
C PHE A 246 -3.69 16.56 -7.38
N VAL A 247 -4.98 16.25 -7.30
CA VAL A 247 -5.75 15.51 -8.30
C VAL A 247 -6.89 16.41 -8.81
N CYS A 248 -6.82 16.88 -10.05
CA CYS A 248 -7.84 17.77 -10.63
C CYS A 248 -8.24 17.40 -12.07
N GLY A 249 -9.37 17.94 -12.55
CA GLY A 249 -9.91 17.69 -13.89
C GLY A 249 -11.28 16.99 -13.93
N ASP A 250 -11.64 16.43 -15.08
CA ASP A 250 -12.97 15.84 -15.36
C ASP A 250 -12.91 14.42 -15.97
N ALA A 251 -11.90 13.62 -15.63
CA ALA A 251 -11.88 12.20 -15.98
C ALA A 251 -12.91 11.39 -15.15
N ALA A 252 -13.27 10.20 -15.64
CA ALA A 252 -13.82 9.14 -14.81
C ALA A 252 -12.62 8.34 -14.28
N ALA A 253 -12.10 8.72 -13.11
CA ALA A 253 -10.83 8.17 -12.60
C ALA A 253 -10.99 7.48 -11.25
N ILE A 254 -10.42 6.28 -11.13
CA ILE A 254 -10.34 5.53 -9.87
C ILE A 254 -8.89 5.38 -9.45
N PHE A 255 -8.61 5.77 -8.22
CA PHE A 255 -7.37 5.53 -7.50
C PHE A 255 -7.63 4.39 -6.52
N GLN A 256 -6.95 3.26 -6.69
CA GLN A 256 -7.15 2.04 -5.92
C GLN A 256 -5.84 1.61 -5.25
N ASP A 257 -5.88 1.38 -3.94
CA ASP A 257 -4.71 0.96 -3.15
C ASP A 257 -3.50 1.93 -3.26
N CYS A 258 -3.75 3.22 -3.51
CA CYS A 258 -2.72 4.25 -3.66
C CYS A 258 -2.37 4.94 -2.33
N ASN A 259 -1.15 5.46 -2.21
CA ASN A 259 -0.75 6.33 -1.11
C ASN A 259 -0.84 7.80 -1.54
N LEU A 260 -1.72 8.55 -0.89
CA LEU A 260 -1.85 10.00 -1.05
C LEU A 260 -0.98 10.68 0.01
N ARG A 261 0.10 11.34 -0.41
CA ARG A 261 1.21 11.81 0.44
C ARG A 261 1.25 13.34 0.45
N LEU A 262 0.62 13.91 1.47
CA LEU A 262 0.42 15.34 1.61
C LEU A 262 1.74 16.05 1.97
N ARG A 263 2.16 16.99 1.14
CA ARG A 263 3.35 17.83 1.34
C ARG A 263 2.99 19.11 2.09
N ARG A 264 4.01 19.79 2.63
CA ARG A 264 3.84 21.08 3.30
C ARG A 264 3.41 22.16 2.28
N SER A 265 2.40 22.95 2.62
CA SER A 265 1.81 23.98 1.74
C SER A 265 2.13 25.38 2.28
N PRO A 266 2.73 26.31 1.49
CA PRO A 266 3.01 27.67 1.93
C PRO A 266 1.75 28.41 2.41
N GLY A 267 0.64 28.25 1.68
CA GLY A 267 -0.68 28.80 2.04
C GLY A 267 -1.37 28.08 3.21
N ARG A 268 -0.73 27.10 3.85
CA ARG A 268 -1.24 26.29 4.98
C ARG A 268 -2.57 25.57 4.73
N THR A 269 -3.02 25.51 3.48
CA THR A 269 -4.22 24.78 3.05
C THR A 269 -3.80 23.70 2.07
N ILE A 270 -4.41 22.52 2.22
CA ILE A 270 -4.18 21.32 1.42
C ILE A 270 -5.53 20.77 0.98
N THR A 271 -5.70 20.54 -0.32
CA THR A 271 -6.90 19.97 -0.93
C THR A 271 -6.48 18.78 -1.78
N ILE A 272 -7.07 17.60 -1.53
CA ILE A 272 -6.69 16.39 -2.26
C ILE A 272 -7.24 16.43 -3.69
N ALA A 273 -8.53 16.74 -3.85
CA ALA A 273 -9.23 16.64 -5.12
C ALA A 273 -9.97 17.91 -5.55
N ALA A 274 -9.93 18.24 -6.84
CA ALA A 274 -10.68 19.32 -7.45
C ALA A 274 -11.30 18.89 -8.79
N SER A 275 -12.50 18.30 -8.73
CA SER A 275 -13.24 17.88 -9.92
C SER A 275 -13.82 19.09 -10.67
N SER A 276 -13.56 19.17 -11.97
CA SER A 276 -14.13 20.18 -12.89
C SER A 276 -15.39 19.70 -13.62
N ARG A 277 -16.07 18.68 -13.10
CA ARG A 277 -17.34 18.20 -13.64
C ARG A 277 -18.39 19.30 -13.61
N ASN A 278 -18.93 19.66 -14.76
CA ASN A 278 -19.84 20.80 -14.94
C ASN A 278 -21.26 20.41 -15.40
N SER A 279 -21.60 19.13 -15.44
CA SER A 279 -22.93 18.64 -15.82
C SER A 279 -23.38 17.48 -14.94
N ALA A 280 -24.67 17.48 -14.55
CA ALA A 280 -25.31 16.39 -13.82
C ALA A 280 -25.21 15.04 -14.56
N ASN A 281 -25.37 15.07 -15.88
CA ASN A 281 -25.49 13.90 -16.76
C ASN A 281 -24.14 13.29 -17.15
N SER A 282 -23.02 13.95 -16.84
CA SER A 282 -21.70 13.39 -17.11
C SER A 282 -21.47 12.10 -16.30
N PRO A 283 -20.81 11.05 -16.83
CA PRO A 283 -20.39 9.90 -16.04
C PRO A 283 -19.08 10.13 -15.26
N THR A 284 -18.45 11.31 -15.38
CA THR A 284 -17.13 11.62 -14.82
C THR A 284 -17.13 11.82 -13.28
N GLY A 285 -15.94 11.84 -12.69
CA GLY A 285 -15.72 12.00 -11.25
C GLY A 285 -14.52 11.21 -10.74
N PHE A 286 -14.03 11.58 -9.57
CA PHE A 286 -12.88 10.94 -8.92
C PHE A 286 -13.31 10.02 -7.77
N VAL A 287 -12.79 8.79 -7.76
CA VAL A 287 -12.99 7.83 -6.67
C VAL A 287 -11.64 7.44 -6.09
N PHE A 288 -11.50 7.61 -4.78
CA PHE A 288 -10.39 7.06 -4.01
C PHE A 288 -10.91 5.84 -3.25
N GLN A 289 -10.38 4.66 -3.59
CA GLN A 289 -10.84 3.36 -3.09
C GLN A 289 -9.69 2.64 -2.36
N ASN A 290 -9.86 2.37 -1.07
CA ASN A 290 -8.86 1.72 -0.22
C ASN A 290 -7.46 2.38 -0.29
N CYS A 291 -7.42 3.69 -0.53
CA CYS A 291 -6.19 4.48 -0.52
C CYS A 291 -5.82 4.89 0.92
N ARG A 292 -4.55 5.22 1.12
CA ARG A 292 -4.03 5.71 2.40
C ARG A 292 -3.59 7.16 2.29
N VAL A 293 -4.10 8.04 3.15
CA VAL A 293 -3.73 9.46 3.18
C VAL A 293 -2.79 9.73 4.35
N THR A 294 -1.57 10.16 4.04
CA THR A 294 -0.49 10.38 5.01
C THR A 294 0.11 11.78 4.83
N ALA A 295 0.81 12.28 5.86
CA ALA A 295 1.57 13.51 5.79
C ALA A 295 3.06 13.20 5.63
N GLU A 296 3.70 13.80 4.63
CA GLU A 296 5.15 13.75 4.47
C GLU A 296 5.87 14.43 5.65
N PRO A 297 7.13 14.06 5.97
CA PRO A 297 7.79 14.45 7.22
C PRO A 297 7.80 15.95 7.50
N GLU A 298 7.93 16.78 6.46
CA GLU A 298 7.93 18.25 6.55
C GLU A 298 6.55 18.83 6.90
N LEU A 299 5.47 18.15 6.53
CA LEU A 299 4.12 18.50 6.95
C LEU A 299 3.84 17.94 8.35
N SER A 300 4.26 16.71 8.66
CA SER A 300 3.99 16.07 9.97
C SER A 300 4.45 16.95 11.15
N GLN A 301 5.58 17.64 11.00
CA GLN A 301 6.15 18.54 12.01
C GLN A 301 5.32 19.81 12.29
N VAL A 302 4.47 20.23 11.34
CA VAL A 302 3.68 21.47 11.42
C VAL A 302 2.20 21.23 11.13
N ILE A 303 1.74 19.98 11.21
CA ILE A 303 0.43 19.54 10.69
C ILE A 303 -0.73 20.24 11.38
N GLY A 304 -0.62 20.55 12.68
CA GLY A 304 -1.62 21.33 13.43
C GLY A 304 -1.77 22.78 12.99
N THR A 305 -0.87 23.30 12.14
CA THR A 305 -0.98 24.64 11.54
C THR A 305 -1.54 24.61 10.12
N HIS A 306 -1.82 23.42 9.57
CA HIS A 306 -2.32 23.23 8.20
C HIS A 306 -3.77 22.73 8.21
N LYS A 307 -4.61 23.32 7.36
CA LYS A 307 -5.97 22.85 7.10
C LYS A 307 -5.95 21.85 5.94
N ILE A 308 -6.41 20.63 6.19
CA ILE A 308 -6.44 19.55 5.19
C ILE A 308 -7.90 19.21 4.86
N TYR A 309 -8.23 19.23 3.57
CA TYR A 309 -9.56 18.95 3.05
C TYR A 309 -9.53 17.83 2.00
N LEU A 310 -10.60 17.04 1.96
CA LEU A 310 -10.85 15.98 0.98
C LEU A 310 -10.99 16.52 -0.44
N GLY A 311 -11.40 17.78 -0.60
CA GLY A 311 -11.45 18.45 -1.89
C GLY A 311 -12.29 19.73 -1.88
N ARG A 312 -12.42 20.32 -3.06
CA ARG A 312 -13.24 21.50 -3.33
C ARG A 312 -13.84 21.48 -4.75
N PRO A 313 -14.98 22.13 -5.00
CA PRO A 313 -15.66 22.06 -6.29
C PRO A 313 -15.06 23.04 -7.30
N TRP A 314 -14.22 22.57 -8.21
CA TRP A 314 -13.72 23.47 -9.27
C TRP A 314 -14.87 23.89 -10.20
N GLN A 315 -15.83 23.01 -10.47
CA GLN A 315 -17.08 23.33 -11.18
C GLN A 315 -18.33 22.83 -10.43
N SER A 316 -19.50 23.36 -10.78
CA SER A 316 -20.72 23.23 -9.96
C SER A 316 -21.29 21.83 -9.80
N PHE A 317 -20.95 20.88 -10.66
CA PHE A 317 -21.36 19.47 -10.53
C PHE A 317 -20.20 18.56 -10.12
N ALA A 318 -19.18 19.12 -9.45
CA ALA A 318 -17.98 18.38 -9.03
C ALA A 318 -18.34 17.09 -8.29
N ARG A 319 -17.70 15.99 -8.69
CA ARG A 319 -17.96 14.65 -8.14
C ARG A 319 -16.68 14.02 -7.62
N THR A 320 -16.66 13.76 -6.31
CA THR A 320 -15.52 13.15 -5.62
C THR A 320 -16.03 12.21 -4.53
N ILE A 321 -15.53 10.98 -4.52
CA ILE A 321 -15.97 9.90 -3.64
C ILE A 321 -14.78 9.27 -2.94
N TYR A 322 -14.90 9.04 -1.63
CA TYR A 322 -13.91 8.32 -0.81
C TYR A 322 -14.53 7.05 -0.22
N ILE A 323 -14.10 5.90 -0.73
CA ILE A 323 -14.53 4.55 -0.33
C ILE A 323 -13.39 3.81 0.41
N GLN A 324 -13.60 3.44 1.66
CA GLN A 324 -12.75 2.51 2.44
C GLN A 324 -11.29 2.98 2.65
N ASN A 325 -11.05 4.28 2.65
CA ASN A 325 -9.71 4.87 2.77
C ASN A 325 -9.27 5.02 4.23
N ASP A 326 -7.95 5.01 4.46
CA ASP A 326 -7.34 5.29 5.75
C ASP A 326 -6.78 6.72 5.81
N PHE A 327 -7.42 7.60 6.59
CA PHE A 327 -7.01 8.98 6.80
C PHE A 327 -6.11 9.12 8.05
N ASP A 328 -4.81 8.98 7.87
CA ASP A 328 -3.79 9.09 8.94
C ASP A 328 -3.40 10.55 9.26
N VAL A 329 -4.23 11.51 8.86
CA VAL A 329 -4.02 12.95 8.98
C VAL A 329 -5.30 13.62 9.52
N PRO A 330 -5.20 14.73 10.27
CA PRO A 330 -6.35 15.46 10.78
C PRO A 330 -7.03 16.26 9.64
N ILE A 331 -7.86 15.56 8.87
CA ILE A 331 -8.83 16.19 7.97
C ILE A 331 -9.71 17.13 8.80
N GLN A 332 -9.94 18.35 8.30
CA GLN A 332 -10.80 19.34 8.97
C GLN A 332 -12.20 18.76 9.20
N ALA A 333 -12.85 19.14 10.30
CA ALA A 333 -14.17 18.60 10.66
C ALA A 333 -15.17 18.68 9.49
N GLN A 334 -15.20 19.83 8.81
CA GLN A 334 -16.01 20.13 7.64
C GLN A 334 -15.76 19.15 6.47
N GLY A 335 -14.54 18.59 6.35
CA GLY A 335 -14.08 17.65 5.32
C GLY A 335 -13.84 18.29 3.96
N TRP A 336 -14.77 19.12 3.50
CA TRP A 336 -14.80 19.71 2.17
C TRP A 336 -14.68 21.24 2.27
N MET A 337 -13.99 21.87 1.31
CA MET A 337 -13.77 23.32 1.30
C MET A 337 -14.62 23.98 0.19
N PRO A 338 -15.26 25.14 0.44
CA PRO A 338 -15.90 25.93 -0.61
C PRO A 338 -14.91 26.29 -1.73
N TRP A 339 -15.46 26.60 -2.91
CA TRP A 339 -14.66 27.20 -3.98
C TRP A 339 -14.57 28.70 -3.80
N GLU A 340 -13.36 29.25 -3.65
CA GLU A 340 -13.11 30.65 -3.31
C GLU A 340 -13.79 31.66 -4.26
N LYS A 341 -13.94 31.30 -5.54
CA LYS A 341 -14.58 32.17 -6.55
C LYS A 341 -16.11 32.06 -6.61
N ARG A 342 -16.72 31.18 -5.81
CA ARG A 342 -18.18 31.01 -5.66
C ARG A 342 -18.54 30.91 -4.16
N PRO A 343 -18.38 32.02 -3.41
CA PRO A 343 -18.58 32.06 -1.96
C PRO A 343 -20.06 32.06 -1.55
N ASP A 344 -20.97 32.28 -2.50
CA ASP A 344 -22.42 32.13 -2.35
C ASP A 344 -22.84 30.68 -1.99
N GLY A 345 -21.97 29.71 -2.24
CA GLY A 345 -22.20 28.31 -1.96
C GLY A 345 -23.18 27.65 -2.94
N ALA A 346 -23.45 28.24 -4.12
CA ALA A 346 -24.40 27.68 -5.08
C ALA A 346 -24.09 26.21 -5.44
N ASP A 347 -22.80 25.88 -5.58
CA ASP A 347 -22.30 24.53 -5.84
C ASP A 347 -22.70 23.51 -4.74
N ALA A 348 -22.91 23.94 -3.49
CA ALA A 348 -23.24 23.06 -2.37
C ALA A 348 -24.52 22.23 -2.61
N ASN A 349 -25.41 22.72 -3.47
CA ASN A 349 -26.65 22.04 -3.84
C ASN A 349 -26.46 21.01 -4.97
N THR A 350 -25.40 21.14 -5.78
CA THR A 350 -25.22 20.41 -7.05
C THR A 350 -23.98 19.52 -7.10
N VAL A 351 -23.03 19.67 -6.17
CA VAL A 351 -21.91 18.73 -5.99
C VAL A 351 -22.40 17.33 -5.63
N TYR A 352 -21.57 16.33 -5.94
CA TYR A 352 -21.77 14.96 -5.48
C TYR A 352 -20.55 14.50 -4.69
N TYR A 353 -20.57 14.77 -3.38
CA TYR A 353 -19.52 14.40 -2.44
C TYR A 353 -19.97 13.28 -1.52
N ARG A 354 -19.16 12.23 -1.44
CA ARG A 354 -19.51 11.00 -0.75
C ARG A 354 -18.35 10.39 0.02
N GLU A 355 -18.66 9.88 1.20
CA GLU A 355 -17.75 9.09 2.03
C GLU A 355 -18.41 7.75 2.38
N TYR A 356 -17.64 6.65 2.35
CA TYR A 356 -18.12 5.32 2.71
C TYR A 356 -17.04 4.53 3.45
N ARG A 357 -17.32 4.14 4.70
CA ARG A 357 -16.44 3.29 5.53
C ARG A 357 -14.97 3.71 5.56
N ASN A 358 -14.68 5.02 5.49
CA ASN A 358 -13.32 5.53 5.69
C ASN A 358 -12.93 5.44 7.18
N ARG A 359 -11.64 5.29 7.45
CA ARG A 359 -11.06 4.98 8.76
C ARG A 359 -9.87 5.92 9.05
N GLY A 360 -9.25 5.79 10.21
CA GLY A 360 -8.17 6.68 10.67
C GLY A 360 -8.66 7.95 11.37
N ILE A 361 -7.74 8.83 11.77
CA ILE A 361 -8.03 10.02 12.58
C ILE A 361 -8.83 11.09 11.82
N GLY A 362 -8.75 11.12 10.49
CA GLY A 362 -9.49 12.08 9.64
C GLY A 362 -10.90 11.63 9.22
N SER A 363 -11.34 10.40 9.54
CA SER A 363 -12.57 9.83 8.97
C SER A 363 -13.87 10.16 9.70
N SER A 364 -13.83 10.88 10.81
CA SER A 364 -15.04 11.26 11.54
C SER A 364 -15.92 12.18 10.68
N THR A 365 -17.14 11.72 10.37
CA THR A 365 -18.08 12.44 9.50
C THR A 365 -19.06 13.35 10.25
N GLY A 366 -19.07 13.32 11.59
CA GLY A 366 -20.06 14.05 12.41
C GLY A 366 -20.03 15.57 12.24
N GLY A 367 -18.84 16.14 12.03
CA GLY A 367 -18.62 17.58 11.84
C GLY A 367 -18.62 18.06 10.38
N ARG A 368 -18.97 17.19 9.42
CA ARG A 368 -18.90 17.51 7.98
C ARG A 368 -19.91 18.59 7.58
N VAL A 369 -19.62 19.27 6.47
CA VAL A 369 -20.51 20.25 5.84
C VAL A 369 -21.94 19.72 5.70
N LYS A 370 -22.93 20.61 5.86
CA LYS A 370 -24.37 20.30 5.72
C LYS A 370 -24.90 20.60 4.31
N TRP A 371 -24.02 20.56 3.31
CA TRP A 371 -24.36 20.78 1.91
C TRP A 371 -25.29 19.68 1.40
N PRO A 372 -26.41 19.98 0.69
CA PRO A 372 -27.29 18.96 0.13
C PRO A 372 -26.57 17.97 -0.81
N GLY A 373 -25.52 18.44 -1.49
CA GLY A 373 -24.65 17.62 -2.33
C GLY A 373 -23.71 16.66 -1.58
N TYR A 374 -23.61 16.71 -0.25
CA TYR A 374 -22.78 15.83 0.58
C TYR A 374 -23.62 14.83 1.39
N ARG A 375 -23.22 13.55 1.39
CA ARG A 375 -23.66 12.56 2.40
C ARG A 375 -22.69 11.39 2.57
N VAL A 376 -22.84 10.66 3.66
CA VAL A 376 -22.26 9.32 3.84
C VAL A 376 -23.12 8.31 3.06
N MET A 377 -22.50 7.37 2.34
CA MET A 377 -23.19 6.34 1.56
C MET A 377 -23.50 5.08 2.37
N ASP A 378 -24.43 4.27 1.87
CA ASP A 378 -24.51 2.84 2.16
C ASP A 378 -23.67 2.00 1.16
N SER A 379 -23.71 0.67 1.28
CA SER A 379 -23.00 -0.25 0.36
C SER A 379 -23.55 -0.24 -1.07
N ASN A 380 -24.83 0.03 -1.25
CA ASN A 380 -25.51 -0.07 -2.53
C ASN A 380 -25.16 1.15 -3.38
N GLU A 381 -25.23 2.36 -2.81
CA GLU A 381 -24.74 3.60 -3.44
C GLU A 381 -23.22 3.50 -3.68
N ALA A 382 -22.42 3.03 -2.71
CA ALA A 382 -20.98 2.87 -2.89
C ALA A 382 -20.59 1.90 -4.02
N SER A 383 -21.38 0.85 -4.26
CA SER A 383 -21.11 -0.15 -5.31
C SER A 383 -21.10 0.45 -6.72
N GLN A 384 -21.86 1.53 -6.95
CA GLN A 384 -21.96 2.22 -8.25
C GLN A 384 -20.63 2.92 -8.65
N PHE A 385 -19.75 3.18 -7.69
CA PHE A 385 -18.49 3.90 -7.89
C PHE A 385 -17.26 2.98 -7.95
N THR A 386 -17.48 1.67 -8.13
CA THR A 386 -16.43 0.66 -8.25
C THR A 386 -15.85 0.60 -9.66
N VAL A 387 -14.72 -0.11 -9.83
CA VAL A 387 -14.04 -0.29 -11.12
C VAL A 387 -14.95 -0.91 -12.19
N ALA A 388 -15.82 -1.86 -11.81
CA ALA A 388 -16.77 -2.48 -12.73
C ALA A 388 -17.83 -1.49 -13.25
N ASN A 389 -18.27 -0.54 -12.41
CA ASN A 389 -19.45 0.27 -12.67
C ASN A 389 -19.13 1.68 -13.20
N LEU A 390 -18.18 2.40 -12.58
CA LEU A 390 -17.86 3.77 -12.99
C LEU A 390 -17.02 3.82 -14.28
N ILE A 391 -15.99 2.96 -14.38
CA ILE A 391 -15.03 2.97 -15.49
C ILE A 391 -15.11 1.73 -16.38
N GLN A 392 -16.11 0.86 -16.16
CA GLN A 392 -16.35 -0.37 -16.93
C GLN A 392 -15.09 -1.24 -17.05
N GLY A 393 -14.25 -1.27 -16.01
CA GLY A 393 -12.87 -1.75 -16.07
C GLY A 393 -12.70 -3.18 -16.60
N HIS A 394 -13.72 -4.02 -16.45
CA HIS A 394 -13.75 -5.38 -16.98
C HIS A 394 -13.62 -5.46 -18.51
N THR A 395 -13.97 -4.40 -19.26
CA THR A 395 -13.89 -4.39 -20.73
C THR A 395 -12.48 -4.10 -21.26
N TRP A 396 -11.61 -3.45 -20.48
CA TRP A 396 -10.33 -2.92 -20.97
C TRP A 396 -9.12 -3.18 -20.06
N LEU A 397 -9.27 -3.15 -18.74
CA LEU A 397 -8.16 -3.38 -17.81
C LEU A 397 -7.49 -4.76 -17.95
N PRO A 398 -8.19 -5.88 -18.25
CA PRO A 398 -7.52 -7.16 -18.48
C PRO A 398 -6.43 -7.09 -19.56
N SER A 399 -6.65 -6.34 -20.64
CA SER A 399 -5.65 -6.16 -21.70
C SER A 399 -4.43 -5.35 -21.25
N THR A 400 -4.51 -4.61 -20.13
CA THR A 400 -3.41 -3.79 -19.60
C THR A 400 -2.38 -4.60 -18.81
N GLY A 401 -2.77 -5.77 -18.28
CA GLY A 401 -1.96 -6.52 -17.31
C GLY A 401 -1.83 -5.83 -15.94
N VAL A 402 -2.58 -4.75 -15.70
CA VAL A 402 -2.64 -4.08 -14.39
C VAL A 402 -3.68 -4.79 -13.51
N PRO A 403 -3.33 -5.23 -12.29
CA PRO A 403 -4.28 -5.86 -11.39
C PRO A 403 -5.32 -4.85 -10.87
N PHE A 404 -6.58 -5.24 -10.82
CA PHE A 404 -7.67 -4.39 -10.35
C PHE A 404 -8.74 -5.17 -9.58
N ASN A 405 -9.30 -4.54 -8.56
CA ASN A 405 -10.43 -5.08 -7.82
C ASN A 405 -11.71 -4.46 -8.39
N ALA A 406 -12.52 -5.30 -9.05
CA ALA A 406 -13.68 -4.87 -9.82
C ALA A 406 -14.80 -4.24 -8.97
N ALA A 407 -14.95 -4.66 -7.70
CA ALA A 407 -16.05 -4.29 -6.83
C ALA A 407 -15.58 -3.61 -5.54
N LEU A 408 -16.48 -3.41 -4.56
CA LEU A 408 -16.11 -2.98 -3.21
C LEU A 408 -15.21 -4.02 -2.53
N PHE A 409 -14.35 -3.58 -1.62
CA PHE A 409 -13.59 -4.49 -0.76
C PHE A 409 -14.52 -5.02 0.33
N THR A 410 -15.28 -6.07 0.01
CA THR A 410 -16.03 -6.84 1.00
C THR A 410 -15.14 -7.94 1.57
N ILE A 411 -15.56 -8.55 2.68
CA ILE A 411 -14.90 -9.73 3.24
C ILE A 411 -14.84 -10.86 2.18
N ALA A 412 -15.82 -10.95 1.28
CA ALA A 412 -15.88 -11.96 0.22
C ALA A 412 -15.01 -11.62 -1.01
N THR A 413 -14.91 -10.35 -1.43
CA THR A 413 -14.11 -9.96 -2.61
C THR A 413 -12.62 -10.17 -2.38
N ALA A 414 -12.15 -10.03 -1.13
CA ALA A 414 -10.77 -10.32 -0.74
C ALA A 414 -10.39 -11.80 -0.94
N LEU A 415 -11.36 -12.73 -0.84
CA LEU A 415 -11.13 -14.18 -1.03
C LEU A 415 -10.89 -14.52 -2.51
N ALA A 416 -11.55 -13.83 -3.43
CA ALA A 416 -11.51 -14.17 -4.86
C ALA A 416 -10.16 -13.86 -5.54
N ILE A 417 -9.32 -13.03 -4.92
CA ILE A 417 -8.05 -12.55 -5.47
C ILE A 417 -6.90 -13.52 -5.18
N GLU A 418 -6.99 -14.35 -4.12
CA GLU A 418 -5.90 -15.29 -3.73
C GLU A 418 -6.04 -16.72 -4.26
N PHE A 419 -7.22 -17.16 -4.73
CA PHE A 419 -7.40 -18.44 -5.45
C PHE A 419 -6.78 -18.45 -6.87
N ALA A 420 -5.76 -17.63 -7.03
CA ALA A 420 -5.45 -16.96 -8.25
C ALA A 420 -3.91 -16.73 -8.32
N SER A 421 -3.17 -17.83 -8.22
CA SER A 421 -1.78 -17.92 -8.67
C SER A 421 -1.54 -19.35 -9.12
N PRO A 422 -0.84 -19.58 -10.24
CA PRO A 422 -0.58 -20.92 -10.74
C PRO A 422 0.25 -21.69 -9.70
N ALA A 423 -0.13 -22.94 -9.46
CA ALA A 423 0.69 -23.85 -8.67
C ALA A 423 2.00 -24.14 -9.44
N ASP A 424 3.14 -24.10 -8.74
CA ASP A 424 4.41 -24.54 -9.29
C ASP A 424 4.30 -25.98 -9.80
N SER A 425 4.40 -26.15 -11.12
CA SER A 425 4.49 -27.47 -11.74
C SER A 425 5.88 -28.04 -11.49
N ASN A 426 5.98 -28.90 -10.48
CA ASN A 426 7.14 -29.77 -10.31
C ASN A 426 7.31 -30.64 -11.57
N ASP A 427 8.38 -30.43 -12.32
CA ASP A 427 8.95 -31.47 -13.16
C ASP A 427 10.42 -31.64 -12.76
N ALA A 428 10.72 -32.82 -12.22
CA ALA A 428 12.01 -33.15 -11.64
C ALA A 428 12.70 -34.20 -12.50
N THR A 429 13.81 -33.82 -13.14
CA THR A 429 14.74 -34.77 -13.76
C THR A 429 16.11 -34.69 -13.11
N PRO A 430 16.84 -35.82 -12.99
CA PRO A 430 17.89 -35.96 -11.99
C PRO A 430 19.28 -35.59 -12.52
N SER A 431 20.07 -34.89 -11.71
CA SER A 431 21.50 -34.67 -11.97
C SER A 431 22.30 -35.96 -11.86
N ARG A 432 23.12 -36.26 -12.88
CA ARG A 432 24.16 -37.30 -12.80
C ARG A 432 25.49 -36.71 -12.37
N ASN A 433 26.24 -37.51 -11.61
CA ASN A 433 27.54 -37.19 -11.03
C ASN A 433 28.62 -36.91 -12.08
N VAL A 434 29.57 -36.02 -11.74
CA VAL A 434 31.00 -36.21 -12.03
C VAL A 434 31.81 -35.82 -10.79
N SER A 435 32.87 -36.57 -10.51
CA SER A 435 33.67 -36.57 -9.27
C SER A 435 34.85 -35.59 -9.25
N SER A 436 35.40 -35.33 -8.05
CA SER A 436 36.73 -34.75 -7.82
C SER A 436 37.88 -35.69 -8.28
N PRO A 437 39.13 -35.21 -8.38
CA PRO A 437 40.10 -35.19 -7.24
C PRO A 437 40.70 -33.76 -6.99
N GLU A 438 41.06 -33.34 -5.77
CA GLU A 438 42.26 -33.63 -4.94
C GLU A 438 43.59 -32.95 -5.34
N GLY A 439 44.27 -32.35 -4.34
CA GLY A 439 45.72 -32.06 -4.30
C GLY A 439 46.16 -30.65 -4.73
N GLU A 440 47.12 -29.94 -4.10
CA GLU A 440 47.93 -30.18 -2.90
C GLU A 440 48.38 -28.85 -2.23
N ARG A 441 48.95 -28.95 -1.02
CA ARG A 441 49.84 -27.96 -0.35
C ARG A 441 51.28 -28.15 -0.90
N SER A 442 52.27 -27.25 -0.86
CA SER A 442 52.45 -25.89 -0.34
C SER A 442 53.87 -25.37 -0.65
N LEU A 443 54.14 -24.10 -0.31
CA LEU A 443 55.44 -23.58 0.18
C LEU A 443 56.63 -23.33 -0.78
N LEU A 444 57.24 -22.16 -0.50
CA LEU A 444 58.66 -21.80 -0.57
C LEU A 444 59.31 -21.22 -1.85
N GLN A 445 59.99 -20.10 -1.56
CA GLN A 445 61.10 -19.41 -2.25
C GLN A 445 60.71 -18.36 -3.33
N GLN A 446 60.90 -17.06 -3.05
CA GLN A 446 62.17 -16.26 -3.10
C GLN A 446 62.48 -15.84 -4.56
N MET A 447 62.98 -14.63 -4.88
CA MET A 447 63.75 -13.65 -4.10
C MET A 447 63.85 -12.28 -4.86
N LEU A 448 64.08 -11.16 -4.13
CA LEU A 448 64.91 -9.97 -4.52
C LEU A 448 64.48 -9.10 -5.75
N ARG A 449 64.80 -7.80 -5.91
CA ARG A 449 65.47 -6.69 -5.17
C ARG A 449 64.67 -5.39 -5.49
N GLY A 450 64.70 -4.25 -4.77
CA GLY A 450 65.33 -3.87 -3.50
C GLY A 450 65.64 -2.35 -3.41
N ARG A 451 65.65 -1.76 -2.20
CA ARG A 451 66.27 -0.44 -1.80
C ARG A 451 65.61 0.85 -2.38
N ARG A 452 65.67 2.06 -1.77
CA ARG A 452 66.06 2.56 -0.41
C ARG A 452 65.49 3.97 -0.10
N ARG A 453 65.00 4.16 1.14
CA ARG A 453 65.06 5.32 2.08
C ARG A 453 65.15 6.82 1.64
N ARG A 454 64.21 7.60 2.21
CA ARG A 454 64.30 8.90 2.98
C ARG A 454 64.95 10.18 2.37
N GLY A 455 64.23 11.31 2.47
CA GLY A 455 64.76 12.69 2.36
C GLY A 455 63.88 13.77 3.05
N ARG A 456 64.45 14.94 3.36
CA ARG A 456 63.89 16.10 4.12
C ARG A 456 64.55 17.42 3.61
N ARG A 457 64.17 18.67 3.97
CA ARG A 457 63.28 19.17 5.04
C ARG A 457 62.15 20.17 4.55
N PRO A 458 62.21 21.54 4.48
CA PRO A 458 60.94 22.32 4.54
C PRO A 458 60.83 23.70 3.78
N ARG A 459 59.69 24.36 4.04
CA ARG A 459 59.33 25.82 3.94
C ARG A 459 58.61 26.33 2.69
N GLY A 460 57.66 27.23 2.96
CA GLY A 460 56.73 27.86 2.01
C GLY A 460 55.44 28.27 2.72
N LEU A 461 55.47 29.34 3.54
CA LEU A 461 54.26 29.93 4.12
C LEU A 461 53.57 30.79 3.05
N ALA A 462 52.29 30.52 2.79
CA ALA A 462 51.36 31.52 2.26
C ALA A 462 49.97 31.24 2.87
N GLY A 463 49.43 32.20 3.62
CA GLY A 463 48.18 32.02 4.33
C GLY A 463 46.96 32.25 3.42
N MET A 464 45.97 31.36 3.48
CA MET A 464 44.63 31.68 3.01
C MET A 464 43.55 31.00 3.84
N ARG A 465 42.73 31.84 4.49
CA ARG A 465 41.33 31.66 4.90
C ARG A 465 40.91 30.29 5.47
N ARG A 466 40.55 30.29 6.76
CA ARG A 466 39.71 29.24 7.39
C ARG A 466 38.34 29.14 6.70
N ALA A 467 38.26 28.35 5.63
CA ALA A 467 36.98 27.87 5.12
C ALA A 467 36.41 26.85 6.13
N GLY A 468 35.30 27.19 6.76
CA GLY A 468 34.59 26.27 7.65
C GLY A 468 34.15 25.03 6.88
N ARG A 469 34.82 23.89 7.10
CA ARG A 469 34.42 22.58 6.55
C ARG A 469 33.02 22.21 7.06
N ARG A 470 31.97 22.60 6.34
CA ARG A 470 30.68 21.90 6.39
C ARG A 470 30.98 20.42 6.17
N ARG A 471 30.69 19.58 7.17
CA ARG A 471 30.87 18.12 7.07
C ARG A 471 29.91 17.60 6.01
N GLY A 472 30.37 17.48 4.77
CA GLY A 472 29.60 16.86 3.69
C GLY A 472 29.11 15.48 4.11
N ARG A 473 27.84 15.18 3.84
CA ARG A 473 27.30 13.83 4.03
C ARG A 473 28.13 12.89 3.13
N ARG A 474 28.83 11.93 3.73
CA ARG A 474 29.51 10.88 2.95
C ARG A 474 28.46 10.06 2.20
N ALA A 475 28.77 9.71 0.96
CA ALA A 475 27.94 8.83 0.14
C ALA A 475 27.68 7.50 0.86
N PRO A 476 26.52 6.86 0.63
CA PRO A 476 26.29 5.50 1.13
C PRO A 476 27.26 4.53 0.48
N VAL A 477 27.54 3.44 1.19
CA VAL A 477 28.16 2.24 0.63
C VAL A 477 27.07 1.45 -0.08
N VAL A 478 27.30 1.04 -1.32
CA VAL A 478 26.32 0.26 -2.12
C VAL A 478 26.64 -1.23 -2.03
N VAL A 479 25.63 -2.04 -1.77
CA VAL A 479 25.64 -3.51 -1.87
C VAL A 479 24.76 -3.90 -3.06
N ALA A 480 25.28 -4.75 -3.95
CA ALA A 480 24.53 -5.26 -5.09
C ALA A 480 25.07 -6.62 -5.57
N GLN A 481 24.18 -7.60 -5.76
CA GLN A 481 24.53 -8.96 -6.20
C GLN A 481 25.01 -9.02 -7.66
N ASP A 482 24.67 -8.03 -8.47
CA ASP A 482 25.03 -7.87 -9.89
C ASP A 482 26.45 -7.28 -10.12
N GLY A 483 27.21 -7.02 -9.04
CA GLY A 483 28.54 -6.42 -9.11
C GLY A 483 28.55 -4.89 -9.31
N SER A 484 27.39 -4.24 -9.46
CA SER A 484 27.28 -2.78 -9.66
C SER A 484 27.39 -1.94 -8.37
N GLY A 485 27.76 -2.58 -7.25
CA GLY A 485 27.92 -1.98 -5.92
C GLY A 485 29.38 -1.93 -5.48
N ASN A 486 29.62 -1.35 -4.30
CA ASN A 486 30.94 -1.39 -3.66
C ASN A 486 31.25 -2.76 -3.03
N PHE A 487 30.20 -3.54 -2.69
CA PHE A 487 30.30 -4.87 -2.12
C PHE A 487 29.25 -5.82 -2.72
N PRO A 488 29.56 -7.10 -2.92
CA PRO A 488 28.60 -8.09 -3.41
C PRO A 488 27.62 -8.58 -2.32
N THR A 489 27.97 -8.40 -1.04
CA THR A 489 27.23 -8.93 0.11
C THR A 489 27.05 -7.89 1.22
N ILE A 490 25.98 -8.03 2.00
CA ILE A 490 25.68 -7.16 3.14
C ILE A 490 26.73 -7.36 4.23
N LYS A 491 27.17 -8.60 4.46
CA LYS A 491 28.23 -8.90 5.43
C LYS A 491 29.53 -8.14 5.13
N ALA A 492 29.97 -8.10 3.87
CA ALA A 492 31.21 -7.41 3.51
C ALA A 492 31.13 -5.88 3.76
N ALA A 493 29.97 -5.26 3.52
CA ALA A 493 29.73 -3.86 3.85
C ALA A 493 29.72 -3.60 5.37
N LEU A 494 29.20 -4.54 6.18
CA LEU A 494 29.28 -4.47 7.64
C LEU A 494 30.70 -4.65 8.17
N ASP A 495 31.48 -5.60 7.64
CA ASP A 495 32.88 -5.81 8.01
C ASP A 495 33.73 -4.56 7.70
N ALA A 496 33.42 -3.85 6.61
CA ALA A 496 34.03 -2.56 6.28
C ALA A 496 33.66 -1.45 7.27
N SER A 497 32.46 -1.50 7.87
CA SER A 497 32.01 -0.50 8.86
C SER A 497 32.87 -0.52 10.14
N LEU A 498 33.33 -1.70 10.57
CA LEU A 498 34.19 -1.88 11.76
C LEU A 498 35.56 -1.19 11.63
N ARG A 499 36.06 -1.03 10.40
CA ARG A 499 37.36 -0.39 10.12
C ARG A 499 37.28 1.14 10.08
N ARG A 500 36.09 1.72 10.25
CA ARG A 500 35.83 3.14 9.98
C ARG A 500 36.16 4.06 11.16
N LYS A 501 37.10 4.98 10.95
CA LYS A 501 37.36 6.09 11.90
C LYS A 501 36.32 7.21 11.75
N GLY A 502 35.64 7.56 12.87
CA GLY A 502 34.80 8.76 13.00
C GLY A 502 33.37 8.53 13.52
N VAL A 503 32.80 9.57 14.14
CA VAL A 503 31.44 9.62 14.69
C VAL A 503 30.41 10.10 13.67
N GLY A 504 29.38 9.29 13.40
CA GLY A 504 28.29 9.57 12.47
C GLY A 504 27.65 8.28 11.93
N ARG A 505 26.47 8.36 11.31
CA ARG A 505 25.81 7.18 10.72
C ARG A 505 26.60 6.59 9.56
N PHE A 506 26.66 5.26 9.46
CA PHE A 506 27.17 4.54 8.30
C PHE A 506 25.96 4.02 7.50
N VAL A 507 25.82 4.45 6.24
CA VAL A 507 24.67 4.08 5.41
C VAL A 507 25.11 3.02 4.41
N ILE A 508 24.42 1.89 4.41
CA ILE A 508 24.53 0.82 3.43
C ILE A 508 23.23 0.87 2.61
N HIS A 509 23.36 1.18 1.31
CA HIS A 509 22.28 1.07 0.33
C HIS A 509 22.37 -0.34 -0.28
N ILE A 510 21.31 -1.13 -0.11
CA ILE A 510 21.23 -2.51 -0.59
C ILE A 510 20.30 -2.50 -1.81
N LYS A 511 20.84 -2.72 -3.01
CA LYS A 511 20.02 -2.76 -4.23
C LYS A 511 19.01 -3.90 -4.19
N ALA A 512 17.94 -3.78 -4.98
CA ALA A 512 16.94 -4.83 -5.16
C ALA A 512 17.59 -6.19 -5.47
N GLY A 513 17.03 -7.25 -4.91
CA GLY A 513 17.63 -8.59 -4.90
C GLY A 513 17.21 -9.40 -3.67
N VAL A 514 17.60 -10.69 -3.66
CA VAL A 514 17.29 -11.64 -2.58
C VAL A 514 18.59 -12.09 -1.93
N TYR A 515 18.88 -11.52 -0.76
CA TYR A 515 20.09 -11.69 0.01
C TYR A 515 19.90 -12.82 1.03
N ARG A 516 20.40 -14.01 0.68
CA ARG A 516 20.38 -15.20 1.55
C ARG A 516 21.59 -15.18 2.50
N GLU A 517 21.59 -14.24 3.44
CA GLU A 517 22.70 -14.02 4.37
C GLU A 517 22.24 -14.05 5.84
N VAL A 518 22.99 -14.74 6.71
CA VAL A 518 22.85 -14.59 8.17
C VAL A 518 23.64 -13.37 8.61
N ILE A 519 22.93 -12.28 8.92
CA ILE A 519 23.53 -10.99 9.26
C ILE A 519 23.46 -10.72 10.76
N VAL A 520 24.58 -10.26 11.31
CA VAL A 520 24.70 -9.79 12.70
C VAL A 520 25.27 -8.38 12.70
N VAL A 521 24.52 -7.43 13.23
CA VAL A 521 24.98 -6.05 13.50
C VAL A 521 25.35 -5.97 14.99
N ASP A 522 26.60 -6.28 15.32
CA ASP A 522 27.05 -6.35 16.72
C ASP A 522 27.19 -4.96 17.40
N GLU A 523 27.42 -4.96 18.71
CA GLU A 523 27.48 -3.75 19.56
C GLU A 523 28.55 -2.73 19.15
N ARG A 524 29.59 -3.16 18.43
CA ARG A 524 30.64 -2.29 17.87
C ARG A 524 30.14 -1.53 16.65
N MET A 525 29.16 -2.09 15.93
CA MET A 525 28.54 -1.53 14.73
C MET A 525 27.45 -0.51 15.10
N LYS A 526 27.84 0.61 15.73
CA LYS A 526 26.90 1.66 16.15
C LYS A 526 26.50 2.57 14.98
N ASN A 527 25.25 3.02 14.99
CA ASN A 527 24.66 3.90 13.97
C ASN A 527 24.77 3.36 12.52
N ILE A 528 24.59 2.05 12.32
CA ILE A 528 24.36 1.49 10.98
C ILE A 528 22.98 1.93 10.47
N ARG A 529 22.85 2.21 9.18
CA ARG A 529 21.57 2.26 8.48
C ARG A 529 21.61 1.36 7.25
N PHE A 530 20.60 0.53 7.10
CA PHE A 530 20.25 -0.10 5.83
C PHE A 530 19.16 0.71 5.14
N THR A 531 19.32 0.92 3.84
CA THR A 531 18.30 1.45 2.93
C THR A 531 18.18 0.47 1.77
N GLY A 532 17.01 -0.08 1.50
CA GLY A 532 16.75 -0.86 0.29
C GLY A 532 16.11 -0.06 -0.84
N ASP A 533 15.71 -0.76 -1.90
CA ASP A 533 15.03 -0.22 -3.07
C ASP A 533 13.48 -0.37 -3.02
N GLY A 534 12.95 -0.85 -1.88
CA GLY A 534 11.52 -1.04 -1.61
C GLY A 534 11.21 -2.31 -0.81
N ILE A 535 10.12 -2.29 -0.04
CA ILE A 535 9.50 -3.49 0.53
C ILE A 535 9.21 -4.49 -0.61
N GLY A 536 9.53 -5.76 -0.40
CA GLY A 536 9.37 -6.82 -1.40
C GLY A 536 10.39 -6.78 -2.56
N ARG A 537 11.19 -5.71 -2.69
CA ARG A 537 12.21 -5.56 -3.75
C ARG A 537 13.62 -5.86 -3.27
N THR A 538 13.94 -5.44 -2.04
CA THR A 538 15.20 -5.78 -1.36
C THR A 538 14.87 -6.72 -0.20
N ILE A 539 15.10 -8.01 -0.36
CA ILE A 539 14.71 -9.03 0.62
C ILE A 539 15.96 -9.64 1.26
N ILE A 540 16.08 -9.55 2.58
CA ILE A 540 17.09 -10.25 3.38
C ILE A 540 16.41 -11.46 4.02
N THR A 541 16.79 -12.68 3.65
CA THR A 541 16.00 -13.89 3.92
C THR A 541 16.82 -15.06 4.47
N GLY A 542 16.18 -15.89 5.29
CA GLY A 542 16.70 -17.15 5.80
C GLY A 542 15.59 -18.13 6.22
N SER A 543 15.97 -19.27 6.77
CA SER A 543 15.05 -20.33 7.24
C SER A 543 15.39 -20.87 8.65
N ASN A 544 16.35 -20.23 9.33
CA ASN A 544 16.86 -20.64 10.64
C ASN A 544 15.76 -20.59 11.71
N HIS A 545 15.80 -21.52 12.66
CA HIS A 545 14.86 -21.61 13.77
C HIS A 545 15.59 -21.61 15.12
N LYS A 546 14.85 -21.48 16.22
CA LYS A 546 15.40 -21.30 17.58
C LYS A 546 16.50 -22.31 17.99
N ALA A 547 16.47 -23.54 17.46
CA ALA A 547 17.48 -24.58 17.72
C ALA A 547 18.76 -24.46 16.86
N SER A 548 18.75 -23.71 15.75
CA SER A 548 19.81 -23.69 14.73
C SER A 548 20.59 -22.36 14.65
N ARG A 549 20.68 -21.62 15.78
CA ARG A 549 21.13 -20.22 15.88
C ARG A 549 20.14 -19.21 15.27
N ARG A 550 20.15 -17.99 15.81
CA ARG A 550 19.18 -16.91 15.51
C ARG A 550 19.33 -16.41 14.06
N GLY A 551 18.26 -15.84 13.50
CA GLY A 551 18.23 -15.22 12.17
C GLY A 551 18.98 -13.88 12.12
N PHE A 552 18.41 -12.87 11.44
CA PHE A 552 18.97 -11.51 11.42
C PHE A 552 19.02 -10.95 12.85
N LEU A 553 20.20 -10.51 13.33
CA LEU A 553 20.40 -10.06 14.71
C LEU A 553 20.96 -8.64 14.78
N VAL A 554 20.30 -7.76 15.52
CA VAL A 554 20.75 -6.38 15.78
C VAL A 554 21.07 -6.17 17.25
N ARG A 555 22.30 -5.75 17.55
CA ARG A 555 22.76 -5.25 18.86
C ARG A 555 23.36 -3.84 18.80
N GLY A 556 23.77 -3.38 17.61
CA GLY A 556 24.31 -2.05 17.40
C GLY A 556 23.32 -0.92 17.71
N ASP A 557 23.63 -0.10 18.72
CA ASP A 557 22.88 1.11 19.10
C ASP A 557 22.67 2.08 17.92
N GLY A 558 21.44 2.61 17.79
CA GLY A 558 21.09 3.59 16.76
C GLY A 558 20.91 3.00 15.36
N PHE A 559 20.67 1.68 15.26
CA PHE A 559 20.38 0.97 14.01
C PHE A 559 19.14 1.55 13.31
N VAL A 560 19.18 1.66 11.99
CA VAL A 560 18.02 2.06 11.18
C VAL A 560 17.86 1.13 9.98
N ALA A 561 16.65 0.65 9.69
CA ALA A 561 16.34 0.01 8.42
C ALA A 561 15.20 0.75 7.72
N ARG A 562 15.27 0.85 6.38
CA ARG A 562 14.19 1.41 5.56
C ARG A 562 14.13 0.81 4.18
N ASP A 563 12.93 0.82 3.60
CA ASP A 563 12.64 0.44 2.21
C ASP A 563 13.15 -0.97 1.84
N LEU A 564 12.96 -1.97 2.70
CA LEU A 564 13.41 -3.37 2.49
C LEU A 564 12.54 -4.38 3.27
N THR A 565 12.73 -5.67 3.04
CA THR A 565 12.06 -6.76 3.78
C THR A 565 13.06 -7.64 4.52
N PHE A 566 12.80 -7.95 5.79
CA PHE A 566 13.39 -9.08 6.51
C PHE A 566 12.43 -10.27 6.44
N GLN A 567 12.92 -11.45 6.09
CA GLN A 567 12.08 -12.64 5.88
C GLN A 567 12.64 -13.88 6.60
N ASN A 568 11.76 -14.68 7.20
CA ASN A 568 12.04 -16.08 7.54
C ASN A 568 11.01 -17.00 6.89
N THR A 569 11.46 -17.94 6.06
CA THR A 569 10.57 -18.82 5.29
C THR A 569 10.07 -20.04 6.07
N ASN A 570 10.51 -20.24 7.31
CA ASN A 570 10.12 -21.38 8.13
C ASN A 570 8.70 -21.19 8.69
N ARG A 571 7.80 -22.12 8.34
CA ARG A 571 6.35 -22.05 8.65
C ARG A 571 5.92 -22.90 9.84
N LEU A 572 6.83 -23.73 10.37
CA LEU A 572 6.48 -24.86 11.25
C LEU A 572 7.12 -24.79 12.64
N LYS A 573 8.03 -23.82 12.88
CA LYS A 573 8.78 -23.66 14.14
C LYS A 573 8.96 -22.18 14.49
N GLN A 574 9.34 -21.90 15.74
CA GLN A 574 9.80 -20.58 16.18
C GLN A 574 10.98 -20.10 15.33
N ALA A 575 10.76 -19.08 14.51
CA ALA A 575 11.71 -18.68 13.47
C ALA A 575 11.63 -17.17 13.17
N PRO A 576 12.29 -16.33 13.99
CA PRO A 576 12.31 -14.89 13.76
C PRO A 576 12.92 -14.52 12.41
N ALA A 577 12.26 -13.62 11.69
CA ALA A 577 12.84 -12.88 10.57
C ALA A 577 13.90 -11.88 11.08
N ILE A 578 13.67 -11.34 12.28
CA ILE A 578 14.61 -10.44 12.96
C ILE A 578 14.58 -10.61 14.48
N THR A 579 15.75 -10.51 15.11
CA THR A 579 15.92 -10.34 16.55
C THR A 579 16.59 -8.99 16.84
N ILE A 580 16.01 -8.21 17.73
CA ILE A 580 16.47 -6.85 18.08
C ILE A 580 16.77 -6.80 19.57
N ASP A 581 18.03 -6.50 19.88
CA ASP A 581 18.63 -6.48 21.21
C ASP A 581 19.49 -5.20 21.31
N ALA A 582 18.87 -4.08 20.91
CA ALA A 582 19.56 -2.84 20.54
C ALA A 582 18.73 -1.60 20.89
N PRO A 583 19.30 -0.62 21.63
CA PRO A 583 18.62 0.63 21.93
C PRO A 583 18.54 1.56 20.72
N ARG A 584 17.49 2.42 20.70
CA ARG A 584 17.30 3.49 19.72
C ARG A 584 17.26 2.99 18.28
N SER A 585 16.63 1.84 18.07
CA SER A 585 16.50 1.21 16.75
C SER A 585 15.23 1.70 16.05
N ALA A 586 15.31 2.10 14.77
CA ALA A 586 14.15 2.60 14.02
C ALA A 586 13.97 1.93 12.65
N PHE A 587 12.72 1.61 12.32
CA PHE A 587 12.33 0.89 11.11
C PHE A 587 11.28 1.71 10.37
N TYR A 588 11.49 1.96 9.07
CA TYR A 588 10.61 2.82 8.28
C TYR A 588 10.32 2.26 6.90
N ARG A 589 9.06 1.90 6.61
CA ARG A 589 8.69 1.15 5.39
C ARG A 589 9.55 -0.11 5.25
N VAL A 590 9.43 -0.97 6.26
CA VAL A 590 10.12 -2.25 6.32
C VAL A 590 9.08 -3.37 6.37
N GLY A 591 9.25 -4.37 5.51
CA GLY A 591 8.51 -5.62 5.59
C GLY A 591 9.15 -6.58 6.60
N PHE A 592 8.35 -7.26 7.39
CA PHE A 592 8.76 -8.33 8.30
C PHE A 592 7.90 -9.57 7.99
N ASP A 593 8.42 -10.47 7.17
CA ASP A 593 7.69 -11.61 6.64
C ASP A 593 8.09 -12.90 7.36
N GLY A 594 7.16 -13.50 8.11
CA GLY A 594 7.40 -14.72 8.86
C GLY A 594 6.13 -15.42 9.31
N TYR A 595 6.27 -16.34 10.25
CA TYR A 595 5.18 -17.14 10.81
C TYR A 595 5.16 -17.03 12.33
N GLN A 596 5.79 -17.97 13.05
CA GLN A 596 5.90 -17.91 14.50
C GLN A 596 7.15 -17.12 14.92
N ASP A 597 6.98 -16.22 15.89
CA ASP A 597 8.02 -15.34 16.45
C ASP A 597 8.67 -14.35 15.43
N THR A 598 7.96 -13.92 14.36
CA THR A 598 8.51 -13.11 13.24
C THR A 598 9.45 -11.97 13.66
N ILE A 599 9.05 -11.15 14.64
CA ILE A 599 9.87 -10.09 15.24
C ILE A 599 10.10 -10.42 16.71
N PHE A 600 11.35 -10.71 17.08
CA PHE A 600 11.74 -10.94 18.47
C PHE A 600 12.47 -9.71 19.05
N LEU A 601 11.78 -8.99 19.95
CA LEU A 601 12.19 -7.75 20.59
C LEU A 601 12.80 -8.07 21.95
N GLN A 602 14.10 -8.35 22.01
CA GLN A 602 14.76 -8.82 23.24
C GLN A 602 14.96 -7.70 24.26
N SER A 603 15.45 -6.53 23.85
CA SER A 603 15.73 -5.41 24.76
C SER A 603 15.87 -4.07 24.02
N GLY A 604 15.73 -2.95 24.75
CA GLY A 604 15.99 -1.59 24.25
C GLY A 604 14.74 -0.81 23.82
N GLN A 605 14.94 0.41 23.30
CA GLN A 605 13.88 1.25 22.70
C GLN A 605 13.80 1.03 21.19
N GLN A 606 12.60 0.74 20.66
CA GLN A 606 12.37 0.55 19.22
C GLN A 606 11.19 1.37 18.70
N PHE A 607 11.29 1.79 17.45
CA PHE A 607 10.21 2.48 16.73
C PHE A 607 10.02 1.92 15.32
N PHE A 608 8.79 1.51 15.00
CA PHE A 608 8.40 0.98 13.70
C PHE A 608 7.35 1.90 13.09
N LYS A 609 7.60 2.43 11.89
CA LYS A 609 6.70 3.36 11.19
C LYS A 609 6.41 2.86 9.78
N GLU A 610 5.14 2.85 9.40
CA GLU A 610 4.70 2.42 8.06
C GLU A 610 5.28 1.06 7.64
N CYS A 611 5.42 0.13 8.60
CA CYS A 611 5.95 -1.21 8.36
C CYS A 611 4.82 -2.21 8.10
N ASP A 612 5.12 -3.28 7.38
CA ASP A 612 4.21 -4.40 7.14
C ASP A 612 4.73 -5.63 7.89
N VAL A 613 3.96 -6.17 8.84
CA VAL A 613 4.38 -7.29 9.69
C VAL A 613 3.45 -8.49 9.48
N TYR A 614 4.00 -9.64 9.09
CA TYR A 614 3.24 -10.86 8.84
C TYR A 614 3.58 -11.96 9.85
N GLY A 615 2.58 -12.68 10.36
CA GLY A 615 2.82 -13.84 11.20
C GLY A 615 1.59 -14.55 11.73
N THR A 616 1.83 -15.58 12.55
CA THR A 616 0.81 -16.52 13.05
C THR A 616 0.73 -16.50 14.58
N VAL A 617 1.69 -17.11 15.25
CA VAL A 617 1.74 -17.27 16.70
C VAL A 617 2.85 -16.40 17.26
N ASP A 618 2.51 -15.59 18.26
CA ASP A 618 3.41 -14.74 19.03
C ASP A 618 4.33 -13.88 18.14
N PHE A 619 3.84 -13.44 16.99
CA PHE A 619 4.72 -12.99 15.90
C PHE A 619 5.35 -11.62 16.13
N ILE A 620 4.92 -10.90 17.16
CA ILE A 620 5.63 -9.76 17.75
C ILE A 620 5.81 -10.05 19.24
N CYS A 621 7.00 -10.49 19.65
CA CYS A 621 7.23 -11.01 21.01
C CYS A 621 8.50 -10.46 21.68
N GLY A 622 8.56 -10.57 23.01
CA GLY A 622 9.72 -10.20 23.83
C GLY A 622 9.47 -9.05 24.83
N ASP A 623 10.55 -8.42 25.30
CA ASP A 623 10.56 -7.40 26.36
C ASP A 623 11.18 -6.07 25.90
N GLY A 624 11.11 -5.79 24.59
CA GLY A 624 11.42 -4.47 24.06
C GLY A 624 10.47 -3.39 24.60
N ASN A 625 10.96 -2.14 24.64
CA ASN A 625 10.13 -0.96 24.79
C ASN A 625 9.85 -0.41 23.38
N SER A 626 8.77 -0.89 22.76
CA SER A 626 8.57 -0.80 21.32
C SER A 626 7.24 -0.14 20.95
N ILE A 627 7.27 0.80 20.01
CA ILE A 627 6.06 1.37 19.40
C ILE A 627 6.01 1.05 17.91
N PHE A 628 4.91 0.45 17.48
CA PHE A 628 4.47 0.38 16.09
C PHE A 628 3.49 1.52 15.84
N GLN A 629 3.80 2.41 14.90
CA GLN A 629 2.99 3.56 14.54
C GLN A 629 2.64 3.49 13.05
N ASN A 630 1.38 3.73 12.69
CA ASN A 630 0.93 3.72 11.29
C ASN A 630 1.35 2.45 10.51
N SER A 631 1.48 1.30 11.17
CA SER A 631 1.97 0.06 10.56
C SER A 631 0.83 -0.93 10.30
N ASN A 632 0.98 -1.78 9.27
CA ASN A 632 0.03 -2.85 8.96
C ASN A 632 0.49 -4.15 9.65
N ILE A 633 -0.41 -4.78 10.38
CA ILE A 633 -0.16 -5.98 11.17
C ILE A 633 -1.04 -7.09 10.62
N PHE A 634 -0.45 -7.95 9.78
CA PHE A 634 -1.11 -9.02 9.04
C PHE A 634 -1.01 -10.35 9.79
N ALA A 635 -2.10 -10.74 10.45
CA ALA A 635 -2.29 -12.12 10.86
C ALA A 635 -2.42 -13.01 9.61
N ARG A 636 -1.74 -14.16 9.58
CA ARG A 636 -1.80 -15.13 8.47
C ARG A 636 -2.19 -16.53 8.92
N LYS A 637 -2.53 -17.41 7.97
CA LYS A 637 -3.02 -18.76 8.29
C LYS A 637 -1.93 -19.56 9.01
N SER A 638 -2.28 -20.11 10.18
CA SER A 638 -1.37 -21.00 10.91
C SER A 638 -1.36 -22.39 10.30
N PHE A 639 -0.18 -23.00 10.26
CA PHE A 639 0.05 -24.40 9.85
C PHE A 639 0.21 -25.35 11.03
N THR A 640 0.36 -24.82 12.26
CA THR A 640 0.70 -25.58 13.47
C THR A 640 -0.43 -25.66 14.49
N GLY A 641 -1.56 -25.00 14.23
CA GLY A 641 -2.72 -24.97 15.12
C GLY A 641 -3.85 -24.10 14.58
N ASN A 642 -4.91 -23.95 15.36
CA ASN A 642 -6.08 -23.14 15.04
C ASN A 642 -6.13 -21.79 15.80
N GLU A 643 -5.04 -21.42 16.47
CA GLU A 643 -4.92 -20.19 17.26
C GLU A 643 -3.80 -19.30 16.71
N ILE A 644 -4.05 -17.99 16.72
CA ILE A 644 -3.17 -16.93 16.22
C ILE A 644 -3.10 -15.85 17.28
N THR A 645 -1.89 -15.44 17.63
CA THR A 645 -1.61 -14.43 18.66
C THR A 645 -0.70 -13.35 18.08
N ILE A 646 -1.18 -12.12 18.03
CA ILE A 646 -0.42 -11.02 17.44
C ILE A 646 0.78 -10.64 18.31
N THR A 647 0.61 -10.64 19.63
CA THR A 647 1.67 -10.27 20.58
C THR A 647 1.93 -11.32 21.66
N ALA A 648 3.19 -11.39 22.10
CA ALA A 648 3.59 -12.07 23.33
C ALA A 648 4.65 -11.27 24.09
N SER A 649 4.19 -10.34 24.93
CA SER A 649 5.09 -9.58 25.80
C SER A 649 5.66 -10.46 26.91
N ARG A 650 6.98 -10.39 27.11
CA ARG A 650 7.76 -11.15 28.10
C ARG A 650 8.10 -10.35 29.36
N ARG A 651 7.49 -9.18 29.55
CA ARG A 651 7.78 -8.32 30.72
C ARG A 651 7.51 -9.09 32.02
N GLY A 652 8.54 -9.27 32.83
CA GLY A 652 8.53 -10.12 34.03
C GLY A 652 8.50 -9.36 35.36
N VAL A 653 8.47 -8.02 35.35
CA VAL A 653 8.43 -7.18 36.57
C VAL A 653 7.71 -5.84 36.30
N THR A 654 7.07 -5.27 37.33
CA THR A 654 6.30 -4.01 37.21
C THR A 654 7.14 -2.75 37.10
N ASN A 655 8.36 -2.74 37.64
CA ASN A 655 9.24 -1.56 37.67
C ASN A 655 9.86 -1.19 36.31
N LEU A 656 9.84 -2.11 35.32
CA LEU A 656 10.26 -1.83 33.95
C LEU A 656 9.17 -1.08 33.18
N SER A 657 9.59 -0.09 32.37
CA SER A 657 8.73 0.63 31.44
C SER A 657 8.48 -0.09 30.11
N THR A 658 9.08 -1.28 29.91
CA THR A 658 8.97 -2.09 28.69
C THR A 658 7.54 -2.51 28.36
N GLY A 659 7.32 -2.92 27.11
CA GLY A 659 6.00 -3.27 26.58
C GLY A 659 5.86 -2.97 25.09
N LEU A 660 4.79 -3.50 24.51
CA LEU A 660 4.48 -3.39 23.08
C LEU A 660 3.30 -2.42 22.89
N VAL A 661 3.50 -1.35 22.12
CA VAL A 661 2.42 -0.39 21.80
C VAL A 661 2.16 -0.36 20.30
N PHE A 662 0.89 -0.36 19.93
CA PHE A 662 0.39 -0.19 18.57
C PHE A 662 -0.44 1.08 18.54
N GLN A 663 -0.06 2.04 17.69
CA GLN A 663 -0.69 3.35 17.58
C GLN A 663 -1.07 3.63 16.12
N ASN A 664 -2.35 3.88 15.85
CA ASN A 664 -2.86 4.10 14.48
C ASN A 664 -2.47 2.96 13.52
N CYS A 665 -2.33 1.73 14.02
CA CYS A 665 -2.00 0.56 13.21
C CYS A 665 -3.26 -0.08 12.62
N ARG A 666 -3.14 -0.67 11.44
CA ARG A 666 -4.19 -1.51 10.86
C ARG A 666 -3.86 -2.97 11.16
N VAL A 667 -4.59 -3.58 12.07
CA VAL A 667 -4.53 -5.02 12.32
C VAL A 667 -5.51 -5.67 11.35
N THR A 668 -5.01 -6.59 10.53
CA THR A 668 -5.77 -7.18 9.43
C THR A 668 -5.32 -8.62 9.16
N ALA A 669 -5.96 -9.30 8.22
CA ALA A 669 -5.61 -10.66 7.84
C ALA A 669 -5.10 -10.75 6.40
N THR A 670 -4.13 -11.62 6.13
CA THR A 670 -3.89 -12.12 4.77
C THR A 670 -5.11 -12.94 4.30
N PRO A 671 -5.49 -12.89 3.01
CA PRO A 671 -6.69 -13.57 2.54
C PRO A 671 -6.73 -15.10 2.80
N ASP A 672 -5.60 -15.81 2.81
CA ASP A 672 -5.51 -17.23 3.21
C ASP A 672 -6.06 -17.53 4.63
N LEU A 673 -5.97 -16.54 5.53
CA LEU A 673 -6.59 -16.57 6.85
C LEU A 673 -8.07 -16.14 6.81
N ARG A 674 -8.45 -15.22 5.91
CA ARG A 674 -9.85 -14.77 5.76
C ARG A 674 -10.77 -15.93 5.37
N GLU A 675 -10.30 -16.82 4.50
CA GLU A 675 -10.99 -18.08 4.15
C GLU A 675 -11.14 -19.04 5.34
N ALA A 676 -10.22 -18.94 6.31
CA ALA A 676 -10.11 -19.83 7.45
C ALA A 676 -10.65 -19.22 8.76
N PHE A 677 -11.25 -18.02 8.77
CA PHE A 677 -11.73 -17.35 9.98
C PHE A 677 -12.69 -18.21 10.82
N TRP A 678 -13.54 -19.02 10.18
CA TRP A 678 -14.45 -19.94 10.88
C TRP A 678 -13.75 -21.12 11.59
N ARG A 679 -12.47 -21.35 11.28
CA ARG A 679 -11.61 -22.37 11.93
C ARG A 679 -10.58 -21.77 12.88
N MET A 680 -10.28 -20.48 12.76
CA MET A 680 -9.12 -19.83 13.36
C MET A 680 -9.54 -18.83 14.43
N LYS A 681 -9.08 -19.02 15.68
CA LYS A 681 -9.24 -18.02 16.73
C LYS A 681 -8.07 -17.04 16.68
N ILE A 682 -8.36 -15.75 16.67
CA ILE A 682 -7.35 -14.70 16.50
C ILE A 682 -7.40 -13.75 17.69
N TYR A 683 -6.26 -13.58 18.36
CA TYR A 683 -6.13 -12.82 19.61
C TYR A 683 -5.09 -11.71 19.47
N LEU A 684 -5.33 -10.58 20.14
CA LEU A 684 -4.40 -9.44 20.25
C LEU A 684 -3.07 -9.83 20.90
N GLY A 685 -3.10 -10.84 21.77
CA GLY A 685 -1.91 -11.47 22.32
C GLY A 685 -2.17 -12.40 23.49
N ARG A 686 -1.08 -12.87 24.08
CA ARG A 686 -1.04 -13.67 25.32
C ARG A 686 0.15 -13.31 26.20
N PRO A 687 0.06 -13.48 27.53
CA PRO A 687 1.14 -13.09 28.44
C PRO A 687 2.25 -14.15 28.46
N TRP A 688 3.44 -13.82 27.94
CA TRP A 688 4.60 -14.69 28.05
C TRP A 688 5.42 -14.41 29.32
N GLY A 689 5.34 -13.19 29.87
CA GLY A 689 5.85 -12.85 31.20
C GLY A 689 4.71 -12.44 32.14
N ASP A 690 4.94 -12.60 33.44
CA ASP A 690 3.94 -12.41 34.51
C ASP A 690 3.38 -10.98 34.58
N HIS A 691 4.08 -10.01 33.99
CA HIS A 691 3.69 -8.60 33.90
C HIS A 691 3.64 -8.09 32.45
N ALA A 692 3.30 -8.98 31.51
CA ALA A 692 3.19 -8.70 30.09
C ALA A 692 2.40 -7.42 29.82
N ARG A 693 2.98 -6.51 29.02
CA ARG A 693 2.36 -5.23 28.66
C ARG A 693 2.17 -5.11 27.16
N THR A 694 0.93 -4.93 26.73
CA THR A 694 0.55 -4.67 25.34
C THR A 694 -0.58 -3.65 25.28
N ILE A 695 -0.44 -2.61 24.47
CA ILE A 695 -1.45 -1.56 24.29
C ILE A 695 -1.77 -1.38 22.81
N PHE A 696 -3.05 -1.38 22.46
CA PHE A 696 -3.54 -0.99 21.12
C PHE A 696 -4.36 0.31 21.21
N MET A 697 -3.92 1.37 20.53
CA MET A 697 -4.56 2.69 20.54
C MET A 697 -4.85 3.20 19.14
N ASN A 698 -6.08 3.70 18.94
CA ASN A 698 -6.57 4.27 17.68
C ASN A 698 -6.39 3.33 16.47
N CYS A 699 -6.19 2.04 16.72
CA CYS A 699 -5.95 1.02 15.72
C CYS A 699 -7.25 0.62 15.02
N ASP A 700 -7.12 0.04 13.85
CA ASP A 700 -8.22 -0.46 13.05
C ASP A 700 -8.13 -1.98 12.93
N PHE A 701 -9.15 -2.70 13.40
CA PHE A 701 -9.19 -4.16 13.48
C PHE A 701 -10.10 -4.71 12.36
N ASP A 702 -9.52 -4.83 11.18
CA ASP A 702 -10.14 -5.23 9.89
C ASP A 702 -10.23 -6.77 9.71
N LEU A 703 -10.32 -7.49 10.84
CA LEU A 703 -10.45 -8.93 10.99
C LEU A 703 -11.28 -9.25 12.25
N PRO A 704 -11.94 -10.43 12.33
CA PRO A 704 -12.55 -10.88 13.57
C PRO A 704 -11.46 -11.22 14.59
N ILE A 705 -11.33 -10.36 15.60
CA ILE A 705 -10.64 -10.69 16.85
C ILE A 705 -11.63 -11.51 17.70
N HIS A 706 -11.17 -12.59 18.32
CA HIS A 706 -11.97 -13.42 19.23
C HIS A 706 -12.61 -12.53 20.31
N PRO A 707 -13.87 -12.75 20.75
CA PRO A 707 -14.55 -11.82 21.65
C PRO A 707 -13.74 -11.47 22.91
N GLU A 708 -13.12 -12.48 23.52
CA GLU A 708 -12.19 -12.39 24.65
C GLU A 708 -11.02 -11.41 24.43
N GLY A 709 -10.59 -11.24 23.18
CA GLY A 709 -9.50 -10.37 22.72
C GLY A 709 -8.10 -10.89 23.03
N TRP A 710 -7.92 -11.46 24.22
CA TRP A 710 -6.64 -11.89 24.77
C TRP A 710 -6.71 -13.35 25.19
N LEU A 711 -5.66 -14.12 24.90
CA LEU A 711 -5.58 -15.55 25.17
C LEU A 711 -4.74 -15.79 26.43
N ALA A 712 -5.23 -16.60 27.36
CA ALA A 712 -4.43 -16.99 28.53
C ALA A 712 -3.24 -17.87 28.10
N TRP A 713 -2.11 -17.77 28.80
CA TRP A 713 -0.98 -18.67 28.52
C TRP A 713 -1.32 -20.10 28.98
N GLN A 714 -0.93 -21.11 28.21
CA GLN A 714 -1.26 -22.50 28.54
C GLN A 714 -0.58 -22.91 29.86
N GLY A 715 -1.36 -23.45 30.80
CA GLY A 715 -0.88 -23.77 32.15
C GLY A 715 -0.80 -22.58 33.11
N SER A 716 -1.38 -21.42 32.76
CA SER A 716 -1.49 -20.28 33.70
C SER A 716 -2.22 -20.71 34.99
N SER A 717 -1.60 -20.48 36.15
CA SER A 717 -2.32 -20.46 37.42
C SER A 717 -3.41 -19.37 37.37
N PRO A 718 -4.59 -19.55 38.01
CA PRO A 718 -5.59 -18.48 38.15
C PRO A 718 -5.01 -17.16 38.69
N VAL A 719 -3.93 -17.27 39.46
CA VAL A 719 -3.12 -16.18 40.04
C VAL A 719 -2.54 -15.25 38.96
N LEU A 720 -2.09 -15.76 37.79
CA LEU A 720 -1.59 -14.93 36.67
C LEU A 720 -2.63 -13.96 36.08
N LEU A 721 -3.92 -14.26 36.30
CA LEU A 721 -5.04 -13.48 35.78
C LEU A 721 -5.73 -12.63 36.88
N THR A 722 -5.28 -12.78 38.13
CA THR A 722 -5.93 -12.21 39.32
C THR A 722 -4.99 -11.44 40.25
N ASN A 723 -3.74 -11.86 40.48
CA ASN A 723 -2.73 -11.13 41.25
C ASN A 723 -1.30 -11.73 41.12
N PRO A 724 -0.25 -11.02 40.67
CA PRO A 724 -0.21 -9.65 40.20
C PRO A 724 -0.37 -9.55 38.67
N PRO A 725 -0.66 -8.36 38.11
CA PRO A 725 -1.34 -8.31 36.81
C PRO A 725 -0.42 -8.09 35.59
N VAL A 726 -0.93 -8.57 34.45
CA VAL A 726 -0.65 -8.08 33.09
C VAL A 726 -1.09 -6.62 32.93
N ASP A 727 -0.67 -5.93 31.87
CA ASP A 727 -1.05 -4.55 31.58
C ASP A 727 -1.52 -4.43 30.11
N TYR A 728 -2.77 -4.86 29.88
CA TYR A 728 -3.39 -4.96 28.56
C TYR A 728 -4.45 -3.89 28.36
N ARG A 729 -4.24 -3.02 27.36
CA ARG A 729 -5.10 -1.85 27.15
C ARG A 729 -5.56 -1.65 25.72
N GLU A 730 -6.81 -1.22 25.57
CA GLU A 730 -7.41 -0.79 24.31
C GLU A 730 -7.94 0.64 24.43
N PHE A 731 -7.69 1.50 23.45
CA PHE A 731 -8.15 2.90 23.42
C PHE A 731 -8.58 3.31 22.01
N GLY A 732 -9.79 3.82 21.81
CA GLY A 732 -10.20 4.41 20.53
C GLY A 732 -10.13 3.51 19.29
N ASN A 733 -10.02 2.19 19.48
CA ASN A 733 -9.89 1.21 18.39
C ASN A 733 -11.21 1.06 17.60
N ARG A 734 -11.11 0.86 16.30
CA ARG A 734 -12.24 0.75 15.34
C ARG A 734 -12.14 -0.56 14.54
N GLY A 735 -13.14 -0.83 13.71
CA GLY A 735 -13.20 -2.03 12.88
C GLY A 735 -14.00 -3.17 13.51
N ILE A 736 -14.17 -4.27 12.77
CA ILE A 736 -15.04 -5.39 13.17
C ILE A 736 -14.53 -6.14 14.42
N GLY A 737 -13.22 -6.13 14.67
CA GLY A 737 -12.61 -6.76 15.84
C GLY A 737 -12.57 -5.89 17.10
N SER A 738 -12.95 -4.60 17.04
CA SER A 738 -12.73 -3.66 18.16
C SER A 738 -13.83 -3.63 19.23
N SER A 739 -14.86 -4.47 19.10
CA SER A 739 -15.89 -4.61 20.14
C SER A 739 -15.29 -5.16 21.43
N THR A 740 -15.31 -4.35 22.49
CA THR A 740 -14.74 -4.72 23.79
C THR A 740 -15.74 -5.43 24.73
N ARG A 741 -17.01 -5.56 24.33
CA ARG A 741 -18.10 -6.10 25.18
C ARG A 741 -17.89 -7.55 25.63
N GLY A 742 -17.19 -8.36 24.84
CA GLY A 742 -16.92 -9.78 25.12
C GLY A 742 -15.53 -10.06 25.68
N ARG A 743 -14.75 -9.02 26.01
CA ARG A 743 -13.35 -9.14 26.41
C ARG A 743 -13.19 -9.83 27.76
N VAL A 744 -12.01 -10.40 27.97
CA VAL A 744 -11.61 -11.02 29.25
C VAL A 744 -11.81 -10.09 30.44
N ARG A 745 -12.16 -10.67 31.60
CA ARG A 745 -12.35 -9.95 32.88
C ARG A 745 -11.11 -10.02 33.79
N TRP A 746 -9.92 -10.16 33.22
CA TRP A 746 -8.68 -10.21 33.98
C TRP A 746 -8.41 -8.87 34.66
N ALA A 747 -7.88 -8.88 35.89
CA ALA A 747 -7.60 -7.64 36.64
C ALA A 747 -6.63 -6.68 35.91
N GLY A 748 -5.78 -7.23 35.03
CA GLY A 748 -4.82 -6.49 34.21
C GLY A 748 -5.33 -6.00 32.85
N TYR A 749 -6.58 -6.30 32.47
CA TYR A 749 -7.17 -5.81 31.22
C TYR A 749 -8.05 -4.58 31.48
N ARG A 750 -7.89 -3.51 30.68
CA ARG A 750 -8.82 -2.38 30.69
C ARG A 750 -8.98 -1.67 29.35
N VAL A 751 -10.19 -1.16 29.11
CA VAL A 751 -10.44 -0.16 28.05
C VAL A 751 -10.13 1.21 28.64
N MET A 752 -9.17 1.93 28.07
CA MET A 752 -8.89 3.31 28.45
C MET A 752 -9.96 4.22 27.83
N THR A 753 -10.46 5.16 28.62
CA THR A 753 -11.42 6.20 28.17
C THR A 753 -10.81 7.61 28.23
N ASP A 754 -9.86 7.83 29.14
CA ASP A 754 -9.12 9.09 29.22
C ASP A 754 -7.97 9.16 28.19
N ARG A 755 -7.91 10.28 27.47
CA ARG A 755 -6.83 10.57 26.51
C ARG A 755 -5.51 10.86 27.22
N ASN A 756 -5.50 11.39 28.44
CA ASN A 756 -4.27 11.68 29.18
C ASN A 756 -3.60 10.40 29.69
N GLU A 757 -4.38 9.40 30.11
CA GLU A 757 -3.90 8.04 30.35
C GLU A 757 -3.27 7.44 29.08
N ALA A 758 -4.00 7.45 27.96
CA ALA A 758 -3.53 6.88 26.71
C ALA A 758 -2.29 7.61 26.15
N ASN A 759 -2.16 8.92 26.40
CA ASN A 759 -0.97 9.71 26.04
C ASN A 759 0.32 9.18 26.69
N GLN A 760 0.27 8.46 27.81
CA GLN A 760 1.46 7.89 28.46
C GLN A 760 2.17 6.83 27.59
N PHE A 761 1.44 6.17 26.69
CA PHE A 761 1.96 5.13 25.80
C PHE A 761 2.45 5.66 24.43
N THR A 762 2.47 6.98 24.25
CA THR A 762 2.88 7.61 22.99
C THR A 762 4.40 7.71 22.84
N VAL A 763 4.86 8.03 21.63
CA VAL A 763 6.29 8.19 21.29
C VAL A 763 7.02 9.15 22.24
N ALA A 764 6.36 10.23 22.67
CA ALA A 764 6.95 11.24 23.55
C ALA A 764 7.26 10.70 24.95
N ASN A 765 6.37 9.87 25.50
CA ASN A 765 6.36 9.50 26.91
C ASN A 765 6.93 8.09 27.14
N PHE A 766 6.56 7.14 26.27
CA PHE A 766 6.89 5.72 26.45
C PHE A 766 8.32 5.36 26.00
N ILE A 767 8.77 5.89 24.86
CA ILE A 767 10.11 5.67 24.29
C ILE A 767 10.99 6.93 24.22
N GLN A 768 10.52 8.06 24.76
CA GLN A 768 11.24 9.35 24.77
C GLN A 768 11.75 9.77 23.38
N GLY A 769 10.94 9.52 22.34
CA GLY A 769 11.35 9.56 20.94
C GLY A 769 11.94 10.89 20.47
N GLN A 770 11.50 12.01 21.05
CA GLN A 770 12.06 13.36 20.86
C GLN A 770 13.59 13.41 21.06
N MET A 771 14.14 12.58 21.94
CA MET A 771 15.57 12.59 22.27
C MET A 771 16.44 11.93 21.20
N TRP A 772 15.87 11.05 20.34
CA TRP A 772 16.66 10.20 19.44
C TRP A 772 16.09 10.01 18.03
N LEU A 773 14.78 9.98 17.83
CA LEU A 773 14.15 9.84 16.51
C LEU A 773 14.49 10.97 15.51
N PRO A 774 14.65 12.25 15.89
CA PRO A 774 15.15 13.28 14.97
C PRO A 774 16.50 12.90 14.35
N ARG A 775 17.34 12.15 15.07
CA ARG A 775 18.64 11.67 14.57
C ARG A 775 18.50 10.46 13.67
N THR A 776 17.40 9.70 13.67
CA THR A 776 17.18 8.55 12.77
C THR A 776 16.74 9.00 11.37
N GLY A 777 16.04 10.13 11.27
CA GLY A 777 15.45 10.63 10.02
C GLY A 777 14.23 9.82 9.55
N VAL A 778 13.61 9.07 10.46
CA VAL A 778 12.31 8.41 10.29
C VAL A 778 11.23 9.41 10.75
N PRO A 779 10.09 9.57 10.03
CA PRO A 779 8.98 10.40 10.50
C PRO A 779 8.27 9.75 11.69
N PHE A 780 7.79 10.57 12.62
CA PHE A 780 7.06 10.11 13.81
C PHE A 780 6.05 11.18 14.26
N PHE A 781 4.95 10.73 14.85
CA PHE A 781 4.07 11.57 15.68
C PHE A 781 4.44 11.37 17.15
N LEU A 782 4.51 12.45 17.91
CA LEU A 782 4.90 12.41 19.33
C LEU A 782 3.78 11.93 20.25
N GLY A 783 2.53 12.32 19.98
CA GLY A 783 1.35 12.07 20.82
C GLY A 783 0.20 11.37 20.07
N LEU A 784 -0.98 11.34 20.71
CA LEU A 784 -2.27 10.93 20.11
C LEU A 784 -2.92 12.03 19.27
#